data_AF-A0A011M798-F1
#
_entry.id   AF-A0A011M798-F1
#
_cell.length_a   1.000
_cell.length_b   1.000
_cell.length_c   1.000
_cell.angle_alpha   90.00
_cell.angle_beta   90.00
_cell.angle_gamma   90.00
#
_symmetry.space_group_name_H-M   'P 1'
#
loop_
_entity.id
_entity.type
_entity.pdbx_description
1 polymer ?
#
loop_
_entity_poly.entity_id
_entity_poly.type
_entity_poly.pdbx_seq_one_letter_code
_entity_poly.pdbx_strand_id
1 'polypeptide(L)'
;MSPRCPRRLLPALVLGLACSLPTASGSSAAERGVPAWVVDPSHPGDNLPRHGRSLFDRLFAVSRGGQVEIELPVPFSALLARIDTQLQPAADGSLPAVKSVLIPLGRSLQRTAAAPDYFAFPRVVAAVDRPPANATALLLKDRLYIGYQERSAVLEVISYNEEEGRFEFQLVKDYRAGGRPRVFYANRMLCFACHQNGAPIFARALWDETNANPRVASELLASGGSFHGIAARRGVDLPYTIDNASDRANGFALTQLLWRQGCGGDEPAAQRCRAGLFAASLRDALSGSQLWPGDATFADVVAAPLIREARRRWPQGLAIGNADLPNRDPLAGVAELPANPARRAGLSHVAVAFDPLLPRAAVDIWQAEAPDALRRVTAGLAEFISEADRQRLAAILAGAAPVAGSEIRLACRFEENAAGSQRAFRCTGPGNGVVEGQVELRGGRPRAGLLTRLTLPGGTALSGIELVGNGKPTTTRATLRPRRAGTDAGGSGLPRTAAGDAIVGFDLTHGVDRASGEIGIRLRHDFAVAQRAIERLLAGPAAAALFGAAPFPRQPLLQALFAELGAPLPAACCQAAALLPPARLELAAVAPGSAGSDATSRGFQPYCAACHQSAETFPPNFLQGNTEEVAARLRHCAPRLYVRLAMADEPPARRQKTPMPPESLLPVFGSDVDGWRNSPARKALLAQVGDWLRAENGQEPRLEVLLAGGYEALRPCLPAP
;
A
#
# COMPACT_ATOMS: atom_id res chain seq x y z
N MET A 1 -44.88 -49.28 91.48
CA MET A 1 -45.91 -48.56 90.70
C MET A 1 -45.51 -48.61 89.24
N SER A 2 -46.46 -49.04 88.42
CA SER A 2 -46.29 -49.43 87.01
C SER A 2 -45.97 -48.24 86.07
N PRO A 3 -45.45 -48.48 84.83
CA PRO A 3 -44.01 -48.33 84.58
C PRO A 3 -43.62 -47.91 83.12
N ARG A 4 -42.30 -47.91 82.82
CA ARG A 4 -41.63 -48.31 81.54
C ARG A 4 -41.87 -47.44 80.28
N CYS A 5 -40.91 -47.24 79.36
CA CYS A 5 -39.67 -47.95 79.06
C CYS A 5 -38.68 -47.06 78.24
N PRO A 6 -37.38 -47.41 78.14
CA PRO A 6 -36.28 -46.47 77.86
C PRO A 6 -35.32 -46.91 76.70
N ARG A 7 -34.13 -46.28 76.67
CA ARG A 7 -32.81 -46.71 76.11
C ARG A 7 -32.43 -46.08 74.77
N ARG A 8 -31.18 -45.70 74.46
CA ARG A 8 -29.82 -45.72 75.08
C ARG A 8 -28.94 -44.80 74.19
N LEU A 9 -28.11 -43.90 74.74
CA LEU A 9 -26.63 -44.01 74.82
C LEU A 9 -25.90 -44.47 73.53
N LEU A 10 -25.21 -43.58 72.80
CA LEU A 10 -23.75 -43.32 72.84
C LEU A 10 -23.27 -42.48 71.62
N PRO A 11 -22.11 -41.78 71.73
CA PRO A 11 -21.61 -40.75 70.82
C PRO A 11 -20.57 -41.28 69.83
N ALA A 12 -20.33 -40.58 68.71
CA ALA A 12 -19.19 -40.84 67.84
C ALA A 12 -18.50 -39.54 67.40
N LEU A 13 -17.19 -39.53 67.68
CA LEU A 13 -16.11 -38.64 67.23
C LEU A 13 -16.37 -37.84 65.95
N VAL A 14 -16.07 -36.53 66.03
CA VAL A 14 -15.75 -35.70 64.87
C VAL A 14 -14.29 -35.98 64.48
N LEU A 15 -14.09 -36.68 63.36
CA LEU A 15 -12.80 -36.77 62.66
C LEU A 15 -12.55 -35.45 61.90
N GLY A 16 -11.36 -34.88 62.07
CA GLY A 16 -10.90 -33.74 61.28
C GLY A 16 -10.75 -34.11 59.80
N LEU A 17 -11.51 -33.43 58.94
CA LEU A 17 -11.26 -33.38 57.50
C LEU A 17 -10.21 -32.30 57.21
N ALA A 18 -8.97 -32.72 56.95
CA ALA A 18 -8.06 -31.95 56.13
C ALA A 18 -8.42 -32.22 54.66
N CYS A 19 -9.22 -31.32 54.06
CA CYS A 19 -9.41 -31.30 52.61
C CYS A 19 -8.15 -30.75 51.96
N SER A 20 -7.32 -31.67 51.46
CA SER A 20 -6.29 -31.43 50.46
C SER A 20 -6.94 -30.80 49.22
N LEU A 21 -6.63 -29.52 49.00
CA LEU A 21 -6.92 -28.81 47.76
C LEU A 21 -6.25 -29.57 46.60
N PRO A 22 -6.97 -29.95 45.54
CA PRO A 22 -6.34 -30.47 44.35
C PRO A 22 -5.53 -29.32 43.73
N THR A 23 -4.22 -29.47 43.71
CA THR A 23 -3.34 -28.72 42.83
C THR A 23 -3.80 -29.01 41.41
N ALA A 24 -4.56 -28.08 40.84
CA ALA A 24 -4.91 -28.07 39.44
C ALA A 24 -3.60 -28.07 38.65
N SER A 25 -3.26 -29.27 38.20
CA SER A 25 -2.11 -29.55 37.35
C SER A 25 -2.33 -28.81 36.04
N GLY A 26 -1.36 -27.96 35.69
CA GLY A 26 -1.11 -27.47 34.34
C GLY A 26 -2.33 -27.04 33.54
N SER A 27 -2.84 -25.84 33.78
CA SER A 27 -3.26 -25.05 32.62
C SER A 27 -2.00 -24.87 31.78
N SER A 28 -1.92 -25.56 30.64
CA SER A 28 -1.05 -25.11 29.57
C SER A 28 -1.42 -23.65 29.37
N ALA A 29 -0.55 -22.73 29.77
CA ALA A 29 -0.56 -21.41 29.17
C ALA A 29 -0.48 -21.71 27.67
N ALA A 30 -1.62 -21.58 26.98
CA ALA A 30 -1.64 -21.70 25.54
C ALA A 30 -0.50 -20.79 25.07
N GLU A 31 0.50 -21.38 24.41
CA GLU A 31 1.51 -20.59 23.71
C GLU A 31 0.72 -19.53 22.96
N ARG A 32 0.84 -18.27 23.37
CA ARG A 32 0.17 -17.17 22.70
C ARG A 32 0.84 -17.10 21.35
N GLY A 33 0.24 -17.76 20.36
CA GLY A 33 0.78 -17.86 19.02
C GLY A 33 1.05 -16.45 18.48
N VAL A 34 2.08 -16.32 17.67
CA VAL A 34 2.41 -15.06 17.02
C VAL A 34 1.45 -14.85 15.84
N PRO A 35 0.95 -13.61 15.60
CA PRO A 35 0.17 -13.31 14.40
C PRO A 35 0.92 -13.74 13.13
N ALA A 36 0.19 -14.22 12.13
CA ALA A 36 0.78 -14.59 10.86
C ALA A 36 1.11 -13.32 10.04
N TRP A 37 2.28 -13.24 9.45
CA TRP A 37 2.62 -12.12 8.57
C TRP A 37 1.80 -12.17 7.28
N VAL A 38 1.23 -11.02 6.88
CA VAL A 38 0.58 -10.87 5.56
C VAL A 38 1.61 -11.09 4.45
N VAL A 39 2.79 -10.51 4.62
CA VAL A 39 3.98 -10.74 3.79
C VAL A 39 5.13 -11.02 4.73
N ASP A 40 5.74 -12.20 4.60
CA ASP A 40 6.95 -12.54 5.34
C ASP A 40 8.18 -12.10 4.54
N PRO A 41 9.00 -11.16 5.04
CA PRO A 41 10.18 -10.69 4.34
C PRO A 41 11.22 -11.78 4.06
N SER A 42 11.22 -12.86 4.86
CA SER A 42 12.11 -14.01 4.65
C SER A 42 11.61 -14.95 3.52
N HIS A 43 10.39 -14.77 3.04
CA HIS A 43 9.83 -15.56 1.94
C HIS A 43 9.45 -14.65 0.75
N PRO A 44 10.44 -14.08 0.03
CA PRO A 44 10.20 -13.12 -1.05
C PRO A 44 9.42 -13.68 -2.25
N GLY A 45 9.37 -15.02 -2.38
CA GLY A 45 8.77 -15.74 -3.50
C GLY A 45 9.60 -15.66 -4.79
N ASP A 46 9.05 -16.20 -5.87
CA ASP A 46 9.74 -16.30 -7.17
C ASP A 46 10.08 -14.92 -7.74
N ASN A 47 11.31 -14.77 -8.23
CA ASN A 47 11.84 -13.53 -8.81
C ASN A 47 11.04 -13.03 -10.02
N LEU A 48 10.54 -13.95 -10.82
CA LEU A 48 9.74 -13.67 -12.02
C LEU A 48 8.26 -13.93 -11.72
N PRO A 49 7.34 -13.13 -12.29
CA PRO A 49 5.92 -13.42 -12.20
C PRO A 49 5.60 -14.71 -12.95
N ARG A 50 4.66 -15.50 -12.41
CA ARG A 50 4.13 -16.69 -13.10
C ARG A 50 2.97 -16.31 -14.01
N HIS A 51 2.26 -15.24 -13.65
CA HIS A 51 1.11 -14.73 -14.37
C HIS A 51 1.25 -13.22 -14.64
N GLY A 52 0.77 -12.80 -15.81
CA GLY A 52 0.70 -11.39 -16.18
C GLY A 52 2.06 -10.68 -16.27
N ARG A 53 1.97 -9.36 -16.15
CA ARG A 53 3.08 -8.40 -16.27
C ARG A 53 2.82 -7.22 -15.37
N SER A 54 3.90 -6.55 -14.97
CA SER A 54 3.77 -5.29 -14.23
C SER A 54 3.04 -4.24 -15.09
N LEU A 55 2.35 -3.30 -14.43
CA LEU A 55 1.74 -2.16 -15.12
C LEU A 55 2.76 -1.30 -15.88
N PHE A 56 4.02 -1.25 -15.44
CA PHE A 56 5.11 -0.61 -16.17
C PHE A 56 5.36 -1.27 -17.53
N ASP A 57 5.50 -2.61 -17.57
CA ASP A 57 5.62 -3.34 -18.83
C ASP A 57 4.42 -3.07 -19.75
N ARG A 58 3.20 -3.03 -19.19
CA ARG A 58 1.97 -2.75 -19.96
C ARG A 58 1.95 -1.36 -20.55
N LEU A 59 2.38 -0.35 -19.78
CA LEU A 59 2.36 1.05 -20.18
C LEU A 59 3.28 1.32 -21.38
N PHE A 60 4.43 0.63 -21.41
CA PHE A 60 5.49 0.87 -22.39
C PHE A 60 5.61 -0.22 -23.46
N ALA A 61 4.74 -1.23 -23.46
CA ALA A 61 4.64 -2.19 -24.53
C ALA A 61 4.14 -1.54 -25.82
N VAL A 62 4.91 -1.67 -26.90
CA VAL A 62 4.57 -1.19 -28.24
C VAL A 62 4.64 -2.33 -29.25
N SER A 63 3.83 -2.26 -30.30
CA SER A 63 3.93 -3.18 -31.44
C SER A 63 4.44 -2.45 -32.66
N ARG A 64 5.54 -2.94 -33.26
CA ARG A 64 6.16 -2.39 -34.48
C ARG A 64 6.52 -3.55 -35.41
N GLY A 65 6.03 -3.50 -36.65
CA GLY A 65 6.36 -4.51 -37.67
C GLY A 65 6.03 -5.95 -37.27
N GLY A 66 4.99 -6.17 -36.44
CA GLY A 66 4.61 -7.49 -35.94
C GLY A 66 5.43 -8.00 -34.74
N GLN A 67 6.46 -7.27 -34.31
CA GLN A 67 7.18 -7.55 -33.07
C GLN A 67 6.67 -6.66 -31.94
N VAL A 68 6.75 -7.17 -30.71
CA VAL A 68 6.42 -6.42 -29.50
C VAL A 68 7.66 -6.25 -28.64
N GLU A 69 7.90 -5.00 -28.25
CA GLU A 69 9.00 -4.63 -27.36
C GLU A 69 8.55 -3.58 -26.34
N ILE A 70 9.42 -3.31 -25.36
CA ILE A 70 9.24 -2.19 -24.42
C ILE A 70 10.01 -1.00 -24.97
N GLU A 71 9.32 0.11 -25.22
CA GLU A 71 9.92 1.37 -25.66
C GLU A 71 9.81 2.43 -24.57
N LEU A 72 10.96 2.87 -24.06
CA LEU A 72 11.05 3.86 -22.98
C LEU A 72 11.47 5.22 -23.53
N PRO A 73 10.63 6.27 -23.38
CA PRO A 73 11.01 7.63 -23.76
C PRO A 73 12.23 8.12 -22.98
N VAL A 74 13.14 8.79 -23.67
CA VAL A 74 14.31 9.48 -23.12
C VAL A 74 14.27 10.92 -23.66
N PRO A 75 14.55 11.97 -22.85
CA PRO A 75 15.04 11.95 -21.46
C PRO A 75 13.95 11.62 -20.43
N PHE A 76 14.33 11.58 -19.14
CA PHE A 76 13.43 11.26 -18.01
C PHE A 76 12.14 12.10 -17.98
N SER A 77 12.19 13.36 -18.37
CA SER A 77 10.99 14.20 -18.49
C SER A 77 9.97 13.67 -19.51
N ALA A 78 10.42 13.03 -20.60
CA ALA A 78 9.54 12.40 -21.58
C ALA A 78 8.90 11.12 -21.04
N LEU A 79 9.60 10.38 -20.19
CA LEU A 79 9.04 9.23 -19.47
C LEU A 79 7.91 9.67 -18.53
N LEU A 80 8.15 10.73 -17.74
CA LEU A 80 7.13 11.30 -16.86
C LEU A 80 5.93 11.81 -17.65
N ALA A 81 6.15 12.55 -18.74
CA ALA A 81 5.07 13.02 -19.61
C ALA A 81 4.23 11.86 -20.18
N ARG A 82 4.86 10.75 -20.55
CA ARG A 82 4.13 9.55 -21.01
C ARG A 82 3.26 8.96 -19.90
N ILE A 83 3.74 8.92 -18.66
CA ILE A 83 2.94 8.48 -17.50
C ILE A 83 1.78 9.46 -17.26
N ASP A 84 2.04 10.77 -17.29
CA ASP A 84 1.02 11.80 -17.08
C ASP A 84 -0.17 11.68 -18.05
N THR A 85 0.04 11.22 -19.29
CA THR A 85 -1.07 10.97 -20.25
C THR A 85 -2.08 9.93 -19.77
N GLN A 86 -1.73 9.11 -18.78
CA GLN A 86 -2.64 8.10 -18.19
C GLN A 86 -3.47 8.66 -17.04
N LEU A 87 -3.22 9.88 -16.58
CA LEU A 87 -3.74 10.39 -15.31
C LEU A 87 -4.72 11.54 -15.51
N GLN A 88 -5.68 11.66 -14.59
CA GLN A 88 -6.52 12.85 -14.54
C GLN A 88 -5.69 14.07 -14.13
N PRO A 89 -5.85 15.22 -14.80
CA PRO A 89 -5.21 16.46 -14.39
C PRO A 89 -5.74 16.91 -13.03
N ALA A 90 -4.95 17.71 -12.31
CA ALA A 90 -5.42 18.37 -11.10
C ALA A 90 -6.53 19.39 -11.45
N ALA A 91 -7.66 19.35 -10.75
CA ALA A 91 -8.80 20.25 -11.00
C ALA A 91 -8.46 21.74 -10.83
N ASP A 92 -7.51 22.05 -9.94
CA ASP A 92 -7.01 23.39 -9.63
C ASP A 92 -5.62 23.66 -10.22
N GLY A 93 -5.02 22.69 -10.92
CA GLY A 93 -3.66 22.77 -11.47
C GLY A 93 -2.54 22.85 -10.43
N SER A 94 -2.82 22.72 -9.13
CA SER A 94 -1.87 23.08 -8.06
C SER A 94 -0.69 22.11 -7.92
N LEU A 95 -0.91 20.83 -8.26
CA LEU A 95 0.10 19.77 -8.14
C LEU A 95 0.24 18.95 -9.42
N PRO A 96 1.47 18.53 -9.78
CA PRO A 96 1.69 17.65 -10.93
C PRO A 96 0.98 16.31 -10.74
N ALA A 97 0.63 15.63 -11.84
CA ALA A 97 -0.11 14.38 -11.79
C ALA A 97 0.80 13.22 -11.31
N VAL A 98 2.03 13.13 -11.80
CA VAL A 98 3.11 12.37 -11.16
C VAL A 98 3.76 13.21 -10.05
N LYS A 99 3.84 12.67 -8.83
CA LYS A 99 4.52 13.31 -7.71
C LYS A 99 6.00 12.99 -7.80
N SER A 100 6.87 14.00 -7.75
CA SER A 100 8.32 13.79 -7.81
C SER A 100 9.08 14.64 -6.81
N VAL A 101 10.12 14.03 -6.24
CA VAL A 101 11.03 14.64 -5.26
C VAL A 101 12.48 14.37 -5.66
N LEU A 102 13.38 15.28 -5.29
CA LEU A 102 14.82 15.17 -5.48
C LEU A 102 15.49 14.78 -4.16
N ILE A 103 16.33 13.76 -4.18
CA ILE A 103 16.99 13.18 -3.01
C ILE A 103 18.51 13.09 -3.28
N PRO A 104 19.29 14.12 -2.93
CA PRO A 104 20.75 14.11 -3.10
C PRO A 104 21.45 13.05 -2.25
N LEU A 105 21.08 12.98 -0.96
CA LEU A 105 21.74 12.17 0.06
C LEU A 105 20.76 11.15 0.65
N GLY A 106 20.29 10.21 -0.18
CA GLY A 106 19.26 9.23 0.19
C GLY A 106 19.80 7.91 0.74
N ARG A 107 18.88 6.94 0.90
CA ARG A 107 19.17 5.60 1.49
C ARG A 107 19.13 4.44 0.50
N SER A 108 18.87 4.73 -0.78
CA SER A 108 18.80 3.70 -1.82
C SER A 108 20.13 2.92 -1.94
N LEU A 109 20.09 1.77 -2.61
CA LEU A 109 21.29 1.01 -2.93
C LEU A 109 22.28 1.87 -3.75
N GLN A 110 21.77 2.77 -4.59
CA GLN A 110 22.54 3.68 -5.45
C GLN A 110 22.99 4.98 -4.76
N ARG A 111 22.88 5.10 -3.42
CA ARG A 111 23.14 6.36 -2.68
C ARG A 111 24.55 6.95 -2.87
N THR A 112 25.52 6.15 -3.30
CA THR A 112 26.89 6.63 -3.59
C THR A 112 27.17 6.85 -5.07
N ALA A 113 26.22 6.59 -5.96
CA ALA A 113 26.45 6.64 -7.41
C ALA A 113 26.77 8.05 -7.93
N ALA A 114 26.25 9.08 -7.27
CA ALA A 114 26.52 10.48 -7.59
C ALA A 114 27.70 11.07 -6.81
N ALA A 115 28.43 10.30 -6.01
CA ALA A 115 29.52 10.83 -5.20
C ALA A 115 30.63 11.45 -6.08
N PRO A 116 31.18 12.62 -5.71
CA PRO A 116 30.80 13.51 -4.60
C PRO A 116 29.73 14.57 -4.97
N ASP A 117 29.22 14.55 -6.20
CA ASP A 117 28.36 15.57 -6.82
C ASP A 117 26.85 15.33 -6.60
N TYR A 118 26.48 14.95 -5.37
CA TYR A 118 25.13 14.56 -4.98
C TYR A 118 24.03 15.58 -5.34
N PHE A 119 24.35 16.88 -5.22
CA PHE A 119 23.40 17.96 -5.49
C PHE A 119 23.35 18.37 -6.96
N ALA A 120 24.36 18.02 -7.76
CA ALA A 120 24.30 18.19 -9.21
C ALA A 120 23.49 17.05 -9.85
N PHE A 121 23.60 15.83 -9.30
CA PHE A 121 22.92 14.63 -9.78
C PHE A 121 22.09 13.95 -8.68
N PRO A 122 21.06 14.64 -8.14
CA PRO A 122 20.21 14.07 -7.11
C PRO A 122 19.44 12.87 -7.66
N ARG A 123 19.19 11.87 -6.82
CA ARG A 123 18.27 10.80 -7.18
C ARG A 123 16.85 11.37 -7.27
N VAL A 124 16.12 11.02 -8.32
CA VAL A 124 14.70 11.34 -8.42
C VAL A 124 13.89 10.16 -7.87
N VAL A 125 12.83 10.47 -7.11
CA VAL A 125 11.76 9.52 -6.82
C VAL A 125 10.47 10.08 -7.39
N ALA A 126 9.75 9.25 -8.15
CA ALA A 126 8.45 9.56 -8.73
C ALA A 126 7.41 8.51 -8.30
N ALA A 127 6.19 8.96 -7.98
CA ALA A 127 5.06 8.09 -7.63
C ALA A 127 3.76 8.61 -8.23
N VAL A 128 2.84 7.69 -8.50
CA VAL A 128 1.52 8.02 -9.04
C VAL A 128 0.46 7.89 -7.94
N ASP A 129 -0.23 8.98 -7.62
CA ASP A 129 -1.34 9.00 -6.64
C ASP A 129 -2.67 9.44 -7.27
N ARG A 130 -2.66 9.87 -8.53
CA ARG A 130 -3.84 10.39 -9.25
C ARG A 130 -4.67 9.29 -9.92
N PRO A 131 -6.00 9.45 -10.00
CA PRO A 131 -6.87 8.53 -10.74
C PRO A 131 -6.53 8.45 -12.24
N PRO A 132 -6.92 7.37 -12.92
CA PRO A 132 -6.73 7.23 -14.36
C PRO A 132 -7.56 8.25 -15.13
N ALA A 133 -7.00 8.78 -16.23
CA ALA A 133 -7.61 9.81 -17.07
C ALA A 133 -9.02 9.44 -17.56
N ASN A 134 -9.26 8.16 -17.83
CA ASN A 134 -10.54 7.61 -18.25
C ASN A 134 -10.57 6.09 -17.99
N ALA A 135 -11.70 5.44 -18.27
CA ALA A 135 -11.89 4.01 -18.02
C ALA A 135 -11.04 3.07 -18.89
N THR A 136 -10.32 3.60 -19.90
CA THR A 136 -9.41 2.81 -20.75
C THR A 136 -7.95 2.93 -20.31
N ALA A 137 -7.62 3.95 -19.50
CA ALA A 137 -6.28 4.16 -19.00
C ALA A 137 -5.94 3.15 -17.87
N LEU A 138 -4.65 2.85 -17.73
CA LEU A 138 -4.18 1.95 -16.67
C LEU A 138 -4.41 2.55 -15.28
N LEU A 139 -4.82 1.71 -14.32
CA LEU A 139 -4.92 2.10 -12.91
C LEU A 139 -3.51 2.15 -12.30
N LEU A 140 -2.79 3.24 -12.53
CA LEU A 140 -1.42 3.45 -12.02
C LEU A 140 -1.38 4.01 -10.59
N LYS A 141 -2.50 4.59 -10.12
CA LYS A 141 -2.67 5.12 -8.77
C LYS A 141 -2.23 4.11 -7.71
N ASP A 142 -1.29 4.53 -6.88
CA ASP A 142 -0.69 3.78 -5.77
C ASP A 142 -0.04 2.45 -6.23
N ARG A 143 0.29 2.34 -7.52
CA ARG A 143 0.72 1.09 -8.17
C ARG A 143 2.00 1.23 -9.00
N LEU A 144 2.49 2.45 -9.22
CA LEU A 144 3.72 2.71 -9.97
C LEU A 144 4.62 3.71 -9.23
N TYR A 145 5.85 3.29 -8.98
CA TYR A 145 6.90 4.06 -8.32
C TYR A 145 8.21 3.88 -9.08
N ILE A 146 8.94 4.96 -9.28
CA ILE A 146 10.18 4.98 -10.05
C ILE A 146 11.24 5.75 -9.28
N GLY A 147 12.41 5.15 -9.11
CA GLY A 147 13.63 5.83 -8.69
C GLY A 147 14.60 5.96 -9.85
N TYR A 148 15.10 7.17 -10.13
CA TYR A 148 16.07 7.40 -11.19
C TYR A 148 17.36 8.01 -10.62
N GLN A 149 18.50 7.43 -10.97
CA GLN A 149 19.80 8.00 -10.69
C GLN A 149 20.56 8.19 -12.01
N GLU A 150 20.77 9.44 -12.40
CA GLU A 150 21.36 9.81 -13.68
C GLU A 150 22.77 9.24 -13.85
N ARG A 151 23.59 9.28 -12.79
CA ARG A 151 25.00 8.87 -12.85
C ARG A 151 25.21 7.38 -13.02
N SER A 152 24.22 6.56 -12.66
CA SER A 152 24.23 5.12 -12.94
C SER A 152 23.50 4.76 -14.23
N ALA A 153 22.73 5.69 -14.83
CA ALA A 153 21.82 5.42 -15.94
C ALA A 153 20.84 4.27 -15.65
N VAL A 154 20.35 4.17 -14.40
CA VAL A 154 19.44 3.12 -13.95
C VAL A 154 18.13 3.69 -13.41
N LEU A 155 17.01 3.11 -13.86
CA LEU A 155 15.71 3.23 -13.20
C LEU A 155 15.46 2.00 -12.31
N GLU A 156 15.10 2.22 -11.05
CA GLU A 156 14.45 1.22 -10.20
C GLU A 156 12.95 1.43 -10.28
N VAL A 157 12.20 0.40 -10.66
CA VAL A 157 10.74 0.46 -10.83
C VAL A 157 10.08 -0.53 -9.90
N ILE A 158 9.11 -0.04 -9.12
CA ILE A 158 8.20 -0.88 -8.34
C ILE A 158 6.82 -0.70 -8.94
N SER A 159 6.30 -1.76 -9.56
CA SER A 159 5.06 -1.70 -10.32
C SER A 159 4.17 -2.90 -10.01
N TYR A 160 2.89 -2.64 -9.76
CA TYR A 160 1.92 -3.68 -9.46
C TYR A 160 1.67 -4.59 -10.68
N ASN A 161 1.50 -5.89 -10.44
CA ASN A 161 1.06 -6.90 -11.41
C ASN A 161 -0.31 -7.43 -10.96
N GLU A 162 -1.35 -7.11 -11.73
CA GLU A 162 -2.73 -7.39 -11.33
C GLU A 162 -3.03 -8.89 -11.30
N GLU A 163 -2.47 -9.66 -12.21
CA GLU A 163 -2.71 -11.10 -12.35
C GLU A 163 -1.94 -11.93 -11.31
N GLU A 164 -0.78 -11.47 -10.84
CA GLU A 164 -0.05 -12.12 -9.75
C GLU A 164 -0.49 -11.57 -8.37
N GLY A 165 -1.14 -10.41 -8.33
CA GLY A 165 -1.65 -9.79 -7.11
C GLY A 165 -0.56 -9.20 -6.20
N ARG A 166 0.59 -8.81 -6.76
CA ARG A 166 1.75 -8.30 -6.00
C ARG A 166 2.51 -7.22 -6.77
N PHE A 167 3.40 -6.51 -6.09
CA PHE A 167 4.38 -5.65 -6.76
C PHE A 167 5.53 -6.46 -7.32
N GLU A 168 5.95 -6.08 -8.52
CA GLU A 168 7.17 -6.52 -9.17
C GLU A 168 8.24 -5.45 -9.06
N PHE A 169 9.47 -5.91 -8.90
CA PHE A 169 10.67 -5.07 -8.83
C PHE A 169 11.41 -5.22 -10.15
N GLN A 170 11.67 -4.09 -10.80
CA GLN A 170 12.28 -4.06 -12.12
C GLN A 170 13.39 -3.02 -12.17
N LEU A 171 14.30 -3.22 -13.11
CA LEU A 171 15.42 -2.35 -13.36
C LEU A 171 15.49 -2.04 -14.84
N VAL A 172 15.67 -0.75 -15.14
CA VAL A 172 15.95 -0.29 -16.49
C VAL A 172 17.40 0.13 -16.55
N LYS A 173 18.19 -0.54 -17.38
CA LYS A 173 19.61 -0.22 -17.57
C LYS A 173 19.87 0.55 -18.85
N ASP A 174 20.98 1.28 -18.90
CA ASP A 174 21.39 2.17 -20.01
C ASP A 174 20.33 3.24 -20.33
N TYR A 175 19.65 3.74 -19.29
CA TYR A 175 18.67 4.82 -19.38
C TYR A 175 19.36 6.19 -19.37
N ARG A 176 19.79 6.63 -20.55
CA ARG A 176 20.47 7.92 -20.79
C ARG A 176 20.30 8.37 -22.24
N ALA A 177 20.64 9.62 -22.54
CA ALA A 177 20.66 10.13 -23.91
C ALA A 177 21.59 9.28 -24.80
N GLY A 178 21.08 8.84 -25.96
CA GLY A 178 21.80 7.94 -26.88
C GLY A 178 21.96 6.49 -26.39
N GLY A 179 21.46 6.16 -25.19
CA GLY A 179 21.44 4.80 -24.67
C GLY A 179 20.36 3.93 -25.30
N ARG A 180 20.39 2.64 -24.97
CA ARG A 180 19.38 1.65 -25.36
C ARG A 180 18.76 1.05 -24.08
N PRO A 181 17.72 1.69 -23.51
CA PRO A 181 17.11 1.24 -22.27
C PRO A 181 16.64 -0.22 -22.37
N ARG A 182 16.98 -1.04 -21.38
CA ARG A 182 16.51 -2.45 -21.30
C ARG A 182 15.90 -2.73 -19.94
N VAL A 183 14.70 -3.31 -19.95
CA VAL A 183 14.00 -3.73 -18.74
C VAL A 183 14.40 -5.14 -18.34
N PHE A 184 14.69 -5.31 -17.06
CA PHE A 184 14.93 -6.58 -16.39
C PHE A 184 14.10 -6.64 -15.10
N TYR A 185 13.73 -7.84 -14.68
CA TYR A 185 13.18 -8.04 -13.34
C TYR A 185 14.34 -8.17 -12.35
N ALA A 186 14.15 -7.70 -11.12
CA ALA A 186 15.15 -7.71 -10.08
C ALA A 186 15.08 -8.99 -9.23
N ASN A 187 16.20 -9.33 -8.58
CA ASN A 187 16.21 -10.38 -7.57
C ASN A 187 15.41 -9.93 -6.34
N ARG A 188 14.26 -10.56 -6.10
CA ARG A 188 13.33 -10.18 -5.04
C ARG A 188 13.92 -10.33 -3.66
N MET A 189 14.85 -11.26 -3.43
CA MET A 189 15.51 -11.39 -2.13
C MET A 189 16.32 -10.13 -1.78
N LEU A 190 17.03 -9.57 -2.76
CA LEU A 190 17.74 -8.30 -2.62
C LEU A 190 16.76 -7.15 -2.36
N CYS A 191 15.62 -7.12 -3.07
CA CYS A 191 14.60 -6.09 -2.86
C CYS A 191 13.94 -6.19 -1.47
N PHE A 192 13.58 -7.39 -1.02
CA PHE A 192 12.88 -7.66 0.25
C PHE A 192 13.72 -7.36 1.49
N ALA A 193 15.05 -7.35 1.36
CA ALA A 193 15.94 -6.89 2.42
C ALA A 193 15.53 -5.48 2.91
N CYS A 194 15.17 -4.60 1.98
CA CYS A 194 14.66 -3.25 2.28
C CYS A 194 13.12 -3.22 2.26
N HIS A 195 12.49 -3.73 1.20
CA HIS A 195 11.05 -3.71 0.97
C HIS A 195 10.35 -4.88 1.66
N GLN A 196 10.39 -4.90 3.00
CA GLN A 196 10.01 -6.04 3.83
C GLN A 196 8.53 -6.48 3.67
N ASN A 197 7.66 -5.61 3.17
CA ASN A 197 6.26 -5.94 2.86
C ASN A 197 6.02 -6.24 1.36
N GLY A 198 7.10 -6.37 0.57
CA GLY A 198 7.01 -6.64 -0.87
C GLY A 198 6.37 -5.51 -1.68
N ALA A 199 6.45 -4.27 -1.20
CA ALA A 199 5.83 -3.07 -1.75
C ALA A 199 6.73 -1.83 -1.50
N PRO A 200 6.43 -0.64 -2.05
CA PRO A 200 7.23 0.58 -1.86
C PRO A 200 7.39 0.97 -0.38
N ILE A 201 8.52 1.62 -0.05
CA ILE A 201 8.82 2.12 1.30
C ILE A 201 9.39 3.53 1.18
N PHE A 202 9.00 4.45 2.06
CA PHE A 202 9.51 5.82 2.09
C PHE A 202 9.61 6.33 3.52
N ALA A 203 10.24 7.50 3.70
CA ALA A 203 10.30 8.12 5.01
C ALA A 203 8.98 8.83 5.31
N ARG A 204 8.57 8.77 6.59
CA ARG A 204 7.41 9.50 7.09
C ARG A 204 7.49 11.00 6.78
N ALA A 205 6.32 11.64 6.81
CA ALA A 205 6.11 13.08 6.64
C ALA A 205 7.22 13.98 7.21
N LEU A 206 7.41 15.12 6.53
CA LEU A 206 8.62 15.95 6.40
C LEU A 206 9.57 15.42 5.32
N TRP A 207 10.07 14.20 5.48
CA TRP A 207 11.04 13.57 4.60
C TRP A 207 12.21 14.51 4.22
N ASP A 208 13.04 14.83 5.21
CA ASP A 208 14.08 15.87 5.14
C ASP A 208 15.26 15.55 4.22
N GLU A 209 15.31 14.34 3.68
CA GLU A 209 16.26 13.94 2.61
C GLU A 209 15.85 14.51 1.25
N THR A 210 14.62 14.99 1.12
CA THR A 210 14.07 15.54 -0.12
C THR A 210 14.30 17.04 -0.22
N ASN A 211 14.04 17.58 -1.40
CA ASN A 211 14.02 19.00 -1.67
C ASN A 211 12.81 19.78 -1.10
N ALA A 212 12.02 19.15 -0.22
CA ALA A 212 11.12 19.86 0.70
C ALA A 212 11.87 20.46 1.90
N ASN A 213 13.06 19.92 2.23
CA ASN A 213 13.95 20.53 3.21
C ASN A 213 14.58 21.81 2.60
N PRO A 214 14.39 22.99 3.21
CA PRO A 214 14.91 24.26 2.69
C PRO A 214 16.42 24.27 2.45
N ARG A 215 17.20 23.55 3.28
CA ARG A 215 18.64 23.45 3.11
C ARG A 215 19.02 22.62 1.89
N VAL A 216 18.37 21.47 1.72
CA VAL A 216 18.55 20.62 0.53
C VAL A 216 18.18 21.40 -0.74
N ALA A 217 17.07 22.13 -0.72
CA ALA A 217 16.64 22.97 -1.84
C ALA A 217 17.64 24.10 -2.16
N SER A 218 18.26 24.70 -1.14
CA SER A 218 19.30 25.73 -1.31
C SER A 218 20.54 25.16 -2.01
N GLU A 219 21.01 24.00 -1.59
CA GLU A 219 22.18 23.34 -2.21
C GLU A 219 21.88 22.88 -3.65
N LEU A 220 20.66 22.40 -3.91
CA LEU A 220 20.21 22.09 -5.27
C LEU A 220 20.15 23.33 -6.17
N LEU A 221 19.71 24.48 -5.65
CA LEU A 221 19.73 25.72 -6.41
C LEU A 221 21.15 26.20 -6.70
N ALA A 222 22.05 26.07 -5.73
CA ALA A 222 23.46 26.42 -5.88
C ALA A 222 24.17 25.56 -6.94
N SER A 223 23.74 24.32 -7.16
CA SER A 223 24.31 23.44 -8.19
C SER A 223 23.89 23.79 -9.62
N GLY A 224 22.82 24.57 -9.81
CA GLY A 224 22.37 25.07 -11.12
C GLY A 224 21.74 24.02 -12.05
N GLY A 225 21.37 22.85 -11.54
CA GLY A 225 20.79 21.76 -12.34
C GLY A 225 19.36 22.03 -12.84
N SER A 226 18.98 21.41 -13.97
CA SER A 226 17.61 21.47 -14.51
C SER A 226 16.69 20.36 -13.97
N PHE A 227 17.28 19.33 -13.34
CA PHE A 227 16.60 18.24 -12.63
C PHE A 227 15.41 17.62 -13.38
N HIS A 228 15.56 17.45 -14.70
CA HIS A 228 14.52 16.92 -15.59
C HIS A 228 13.17 17.67 -15.51
N GLY A 229 13.21 18.98 -15.21
CA GLY A 229 12.03 19.82 -15.06
C GLY A 229 11.40 19.80 -13.65
N ILE A 230 12.02 19.11 -12.69
CA ILE A 230 11.54 19.07 -11.30
C ILE A 230 12.06 20.31 -10.57
N ALA A 231 11.15 21.11 -10.03
CA ALA A 231 11.51 22.30 -9.26
C ALA A 231 12.38 21.94 -8.04
N ALA A 232 13.50 22.66 -7.87
CA ALA A 232 14.43 22.50 -6.75
C ALA A 232 13.81 22.92 -5.41
N ARG A 233 12.95 23.95 -5.39
CA ARG A 233 12.15 24.30 -4.20
C ARG A 233 10.79 23.63 -4.26
N ARG A 234 10.37 23.05 -3.15
CA ARG A 234 9.06 22.38 -3.02
C ARG A 234 8.56 22.40 -1.58
N GLY A 235 7.24 22.27 -1.40
CA GLY A 235 6.61 22.06 -0.10
C GLY A 235 6.65 20.60 0.36
N VAL A 236 6.23 20.37 1.61
CA VAL A 236 6.13 19.04 2.24
C VAL A 236 4.95 18.20 1.75
N ASP A 237 4.06 18.82 0.97
CA ASP A 237 2.84 18.25 0.41
C ASP A 237 3.11 17.10 -0.57
N LEU A 238 4.11 17.21 -1.45
CA LEU A 238 4.46 16.12 -2.37
C LEU A 238 5.09 14.91 -1.67
N PRO A 239 6.14 15.06 -0.83
CA PRO A 239 6.64 13.94 -0.04
C PRO A 239 5.55 13.26 0.79
N TYR A 240 4.68 14.05 1.46
CA TYR A 240 3.54 13.51 2.21
C TYR A 240 2.55 12.73 1.32
N THR A 241 2.34 13.19 0.09
CA THR A 241 1.47 12.48 -0.86
C THR A 241 2.08 11.15 -1.30
N ILE A 242 3.41 11.10 -1.49
CA ILE A 242 4.14 9.85 -1.81
C ILE A 242 4.06 8.87 -0.64
N ASP A 243 4.24 9.35 0.59
CA ASP A 243 4.13 8.59 1.84
C ASP A 243 2.75 7.94 1.98
N ASN A 244 1.68 8.74 1.87
CA ASN A 244 0.31 8.24 1.89
C ASN A 244 0.02 7.25 0.75
N ALA A 245 0.64 7.42 -0.42
CA ALA A 245 0.50 6.49 -1.52
C ALA A 245 1.18 5.15 -1.19
N SER A 246 2.38 5.16 -0.60
CA SER A 246 3.01 3.92 -0.12
C SER A 246 2.18 3.21 0.93
N ASP A 247 1.56 3.92 1.87
CA ASP A 247 0.69 3.29 2.88
C ASP A 247 -0.45 2.52 2.24
N ARG A 248 -1.16 3.15 1.29
CA ARG A 248 -2.24 2.49 0.54
C ARG A 248 -1.73 1.29 -0.27
N ALA A 249 -0.59 1.44 -0.95
CA ALA A 249 0.04 0.36 -1.72
C ALA A 249 0.36 -0.86 -0.85
N ASN A 250 0.85 -0.63 0.38
CA ASN A 250 1.21 -1.70 1.31
C ASN A 250 -0.02 -2.45 1.86
N GLY A 251 -1.21 -1.84 1.83
CA GLY A 251 -2.49 -2.49 2.14
C GLY A 251 -2.99 -3.50 1.09
N PHE A 252 -2.43 -3.48 -0.14
CA PHE A 252 -2.88 -4.39 -1.19
C PHE A 252 -2.56 -5.86 -0.90
N ALA A 253 -1.46 -6.15 -0.20
CA ALA A 253 -1.13 -7.52 0.16
C ALA A 253 -2.18 -8.14 1.10
N LEU A 254 -2.66 -7.37 2.09
CA LEU A 254 -3.74 -7.80 2.97
C LEU A 254 -5.03 -8.02 2.17
N THR A 255 -5.38 -7.06 1.32
CA THR A 255 -6.57 -7.13 0.46
C THR A 255 -6.55 -8.39 -0.40
N GLN A 256 -5.43 -8.68 -1.05
CA GLN A 256 -5.27 -9.85 -1.91
C GLN A 256 -5.28 -11.17 -1.12
N LEU A 257 -4.67 -11.19 0.08
CA LEU A 257 -4.68 -12.38 0.94
C LEU A 257 -6.12 -12.71 1.38
N LEU A 258 -6.86 -11.70 1.84
CA LEU A 258 -8.26 -11.84 2.25
C LEU A 258 -9.15 -12.17 1.06
N TRP A 259 -8.95 -11.53 -0.10
CA TRP A 259 -9.67 -11.89 -1.32
C TRP A 259 -9.39 -13.32 -1.76
N ARG A 260 -8.18 -13.86 -1.60
CA ARG A 260 -7.84 -15.21 -2.06
C ARG A 260 -8.24 -16.30 -1.09
N GLN A 261 -8.14 -16.04 0.21
CA GLN A 261 -8.24 -17.09 1.24
C GLN A 261 -9.33 -16.82 2.27
N GLY A 262 -9.78 -15.56 2.43
CA GLY A 262 -10.74 -15.17 3.45
C GLY A 262 -12.11 -15.82 3.30
N CYS A 263 -12.58 -16.09 2.08
CA CYS A 263 -13.83 -16.83 1.86
C CYS A 263 -13.68 -18.35 1.76
N GLY A 264 -12.46 -18.90 1.86
CA GLY A 264 -12.16 -20.32 1.62
C GLY A 264 -11.47 -20.57 0.28
N GLY A 265 -11.62 -21.78 -0.26
CA GLY A 265 -11.05 -22.22 -1.54
C GLY A 265 -11.92 -21.85 -2.75
N ASP A 266 -12.11 -22.80 -3.67
CA ASP A 266 -12.86 -22.60 -4.93
C ASP A 266 -14.31 -23.11 -4.89
N GLU A 267 -14.76 -23.64 -3.74
CA GLU A 267 -16.12 -24.16 -3.57
C GLU A 267 -17.19 -23.09 -3.84
N PRO A 268 -18.40 -23.47 -4.33
CA PRO A 268 -19.46 -22.50 -4.65
C PRO A 268 -19.85 -21.55 -3.51
N ALA A 269 -19.74 -21.99 -2.26
CA ALA A 269 -19.97 -21.13 -1.10
C ALA A 269 -18.89 -20.04 -0.94
N ALA A 270 -17.62 -20.36 -1.24
CA ALA A 270 -16.53 -19.39 -1.23
C ALA A 270 -16.69 -18.38 -2.37
N GLN A 271 -17.08 -18.83 -3.56
CA GLN A 271 -17.38 -17.94 -4.70
C GLN A 271 -18.55 -16.99 -4.38
N ARG A 272 -19.62 -17.48 -3.73
CA ARG A 272 -20.73 -16.64 -3.21
C ARG A 272 -20.22 -15.57 -2.24
N CYS A 273 -19.36 -15.94 -1.31
CA CYS A 273 -18.75 -15.00 -0.37
C CYS A 273 -17.92 -13.92 -1.10
N ARG A 274 -17.10 -14.29 -2.09
CA ARG A 274 -16.34 -13.30 -2.89
C ARG A 274 -17.22 -12.41 -3.75
N ALA A 275 -18.28 -12.93 -4.34
CA ALA A 275 -19.27 -12.13 -5.06
C ALA A 275 -19.97 -11.13 -4.12
N GLY A 276 -20.30 -11.54 -2.90
CA GLY A 276 -20.83 -10.65 -1.85
C GLY A 276 -19.83 -9.56 -1.42
N LEU A 277 -18.55 -9.90 -1.27
CA LEU A 277 -17.47 -8.92 -1.02
C LEU A 277 -17.34 -7.92 -2.16
N PHE A 278 -17.40 -8.38 -3.42
CA PHE A 278 -17.35 -7.50 -4.58
C PHE A 278 -18.56 -6.56 -4.64
N ALA A 279 -19.77 -7.07 -4.38
CA ALA A 279 -20.95 -6.21 -4.29
C ALA A 279 -20.80 -5.16 -3.18
N ALA A 280 -20.30 -5.55 -2.00
CA ALA A 280 -20.06 -4.63 -0.90
C ALA A 280 -18.97 -3.59 -1.22
N SER A 281 -17.89 -3.96 -1.93
CA SER A 281 -16.87 -3.00 -2.34
C SER A 281 -17.37 -2.01 -3.40
N LEU A 282 -18.28 -2.41 -4.30
CA LEU A 282 -18.96 -1.48 -5.21
C LEU A 282 -19.88 -0.52 -4.43
N ARG A 283 -20.58 -0.97 -3.39
CA ARG A 283 -21.36 -0.08 -2.50
C ARG A 283 -20.46 0.93 -1.80
N ASP A 284 -19.35 0.48 -1.22
CA ASP A 284 -18.37 1.36 -0.57
C ASP A 284 -17.84 2.41 -1.58
N ALA A 285 -17.44 1.94 -2.76
CA ALA A 285 -16.90 2.79 -3.81
C ALA A 285 -17.89 3.86 -4.31
N LEU A 286 -19.16 3.49 -4.50
CA LEU A 286 -20.22 4.37 -4.99
C LEU A 286 -20.77 5.32 -3.91
N SER A 287 -20.75 4.90 -2.64
CA SER A 287 -21.24 5.68 -1.51
C SER A 287 -20.21 6.66 -0.95
N GLY A 288 -18.96 6.63 -1.43
CA GLY A 288 -17.87 7.44 -0.90
C GLY A 288 -17.38 6.95 0.46
N SER A 289 -17.28 5.62 0.61
CA SER A 289 -16.77 4.93 1.79
C SER A 289 -17.54 5.22 3.09
N GLN A 290 -18.84 5.47 2.95
CA GLN A 290 -19.78 5.51 4.06
C GLN A 290 -19.82 4.14 4.76
N LEU A 291 -20.03 4.15 6.08
CA LEU A 291 -20.13 2.91 6.84
C LEU A 291 -21.43 2.20 6.50
N TRP A 292 -21.35 1.01 5.93
CA TRP A 292 -22.51 0.13 5.74
C TRP A 292 -22.37 -1.09 6.67
N PRO A 293 -23.31 -1.32 7.62
CA PRO A 293 -23.21 -2.39 8.60
C PRO A 293 -23.49 -3.79 8.03
N GLY A 294 -23.95 -3.90 6.78
CA GLY A 294 -24.42 -5.15 6.20
C GLY A 294 -25.88 -5.44 6.52
N ASP A 295 -26.53 -6.23 5.66
CA ASP A 295 -27.83 -6.85 5.94
C ASP A 295 -27.64 -8.31 6.40
N ALA A 296 -28.74 -9.01 6.70
CA ALA A 296 -28.70 -10.42 7.11
C ALA A 296 -28.01 -11.32 6.05
N THR A 297 -28.26 -11.07 4.77
CA THR A 297 -27.63 -11.83 3.68
C THR A 297 -26.12 -11.61 3.65
N PHE A 298 -25.64 -10.39 3.84
CA PHE A 298 -24.21 -10.10 3.94
C PHE A 298 -23.59 -10.76 5.17
N ALA A 299 -24.29 -10.75 6.31
CA ALA A 299 -23.84 -11.43 7.52
C ALA A 299 -23.64 -12.94 7.28
N ASP A 300 -24.61 -13.58 6.63
CA ASP A 300 -24.61 -15.02 6.39
C ASP A 300 -23.65 -15.46 5.27
N VAL A 301 -23.62 -14.72 4.17
CA VAL A 301 -22.89 -15.09 2.95
C VAL A 301 -21.44 -14.61 2.98
N VAL A 302 -21.14 -13.52 3.68
CA VAL A 302 -19.81 -12.89 3.68
C VAL A 302 -19.17 -12.91 5.05
N ALA A 303 -19.80 -12.30 6.05
CA ALA A 303 -19.17 -12.11 7.36
C ALA A 303 -18.88 -13.44 8.06
N ALA A 304 -19.87 -14.33 8.14
CA ALA A 304 -19.71 -15.61 8.83
C ALA A 304 -18.67 -16.55 8.16
N PRO A 305 -18.64 -16.73 6.82
CA PRO A 305 -17.57 -17.46 6.16
C PRO A 305 -16.19 -16.85 6.38
N LEU A 306 -16.08 -15.52 6.30
CA LEU A 306 -14.81 -14.82 6.47
C LEU A 306 -14.25 -15.00 7.88
N ILE A 307 -15.08 -14.80 8.91
CA ILE A 307 -14.67 -14.98 10.31
C ILE A 307 -14.28 -16.44 10.57
N ARG A 308 -15.03 -17.41 10.04
CA ARG A 308 -14.73 -18.83 10.20
C ARG A 308 -13.38 -19.20 9.58
N GLU A 309 -13.11 -18.77 8.36
CA GLU A 309 -11.83 -19.05 7.71
C GLU A 309 -10.67 -18.32 8.39
N ALA A 310 -10.89 -17.09 8.86
CA ALA A 310 -9.89 -16.36 9.63
C ALA A 310 -9.55 -17.07 10.95
N ARG A 311 -10.53 -17.53 11.73
CA ARG A 311 -10.29 -18.35 12.94
C ARG A 311 -9.48 -19.61 12.65
N ARG A 312 -9.74 -20.23 11.49
CA ARG A 312 -9.08 -21.46 11.07
C ARG A 312 -7.64 -21.25 10.60
N ARG A 313 -7.39 -20.17 9.87
CA ARG A 313 -6.10 -19.91 9.20
C ARG A 313 -5.18 -19.01 10.00
N TRP A 314 -5.75 -18.00 10.65
CA TRP A 314 -5.06 -16.90 11.31
C TRP A 314 -5.69 -16.62 12.69
N PRO A 315 -5.69 -17.59 13.62
CA PRO A 315 -6.35 -17.45 14.92
C PRO A 315 -5.80 -16.30 15.79
N GLN A 316 -4.59 -15.82 15.48
CA GLN A 316 -3.93 -14.71 16.16
C GLN A 316 -3.95 -13.42 15.32
N GLY A 317 -4.66 -13.44 14.20
CA GLY A 317 -4.73 -12.33 13.24
C GLY A 317 -3.57 -12.31 12.25
N LEU A 318 -3.59 -11.25 11.45
CA LEU A 318 -2.65 -10.99 10.35
C LEU A 318 -1.81 -9.74 10.64
N ALA A 319 -0.51 -9.91 10.84
CA ALA A 319 0.45 -8.81 11.01
C ALA A 319 0.69 -8.09 9.68
N ILE A 320 0.39 -6.79 9.66
CA ILE A 320 0.55 -5.92 8.49
C ILE A 320 1.94 -5.28 8.52
N GLY A 321 2.71 -5.45 7.45
CA GLY A 321 4.04 -4.87 7.33
C GLY A 321 4.04 -3.33 7.39
N ASN A 322 5.10 -2.77 7.97
CA ASN A 322 5.29 -1.33 8.06
C ASN A 322 6.16 -0.80 6.90
N ALA A 323 5.60 0.13 6.13
CA ALA A 323 6.26 0.77 4.98
C ALA A 323 7.18 1.93 5.38
N ASP A 324 7.03 2.43 6.61
CA ASP A 324 7.64 3.68 7.06
C ASP A 324 9.10 3.52 7.44
N LEU A 325 9.89 4.45 6.94
CA LEU A 325 11.23 4.73 7.44
C LEU A 325 11.20 5.95 8.37
N PRO A 326 12.03 5.98 9.44
CA PRO A 326 12.18 7.18 10.25
C PRO A 326 12.69 8.34 9.40
N ASN A 327 12.19 9.56 9.64
CA ASN A 327 12.67 10.76 8.96
C ASN A 327 14.16 11.02 9.30
N ARG A 328 14.96 11.43 8.31
CA ARG A 328 16.40 11.70 8.44
C ARG A 328 16.70 13.04 7.79
N ASP A 329 17.36 13.94 8.49
CA ASP A 329 17.99 15.10 7.88
C ASP A 329 19.47 14.78 7.59
N PRO A 330 19.87 14.63 6.31
CA PRO A 330 21.25 14.32 5.96
C PRO A 330 22.23 15.48 6.19
N LEU A 331 21.72 16.70 6.43
CA LEU A 331 22.52 17.91 6.66
C LEU A 331 22.47 18.37 8.12
N ALA A 332 21.85 17.60 9.02
CA ALA A 332 21.82 17.89 10.44
C ALA A 332 23.25 18.03 10.99
N GLY A 333 23.55 19.17 11.64
CA GLY A 333 24.87 19.46 12.19
C GLY A 333 25.97 19.81 11.16
N VAL A 334 25.65 19.84 9.87
CA VAL A 334 26.56 20.29 8.81
C VAL A 334 26.36 21.78 8.61
N ALA A 335 27.33 22.63 8.92
CA ALA A 335 27.21 24.08 8.69
C ALA A 335 27.35 24.42 7.19
N GLU A 336 28.43 23.94 6.57
CA GLU A 336 28.75 24.10 5.15
C GLU A 336 29.15 22.76 4.54
N LEU A 337 28.88 22.58 3.24
CA LEU A 337 29.30 21.36 2.54
C LEU A 337 30.83 21.25 2.52
N PRO A 338 31.40 20.08 2.89
CA PRO A 338 32.85 19.92 2.90
C PRO A 338 33.46 20.11 1.50
N ALA A 339 34.51 20.93 1.42
CA ALA A 339 35.32 21.06 0.20
C ALA A 339 36.03 19.75 -0.16
N ASN A 340 36.46 18.97 0.84
CA ASN A 340 37.11 17.68 0.64
C ASN A 340 36.11 16.62 0.12
N PRO A 341 36.38 15.99 -1.05
CA PRO A 341 35.47 15.00 -1.65
C PRO A 341 35.18 13.77 -0.78
N ALA A 342 36.17 13.26 -0.04
CA ALA A 342 36.00 12.10 0.83
C ALA A 342 35.10 12.42 2.04
N ARG A 343 35.26 13.61 2.64
CA ARG A 343 34.35 14.09 3.69
C ARG A 343 32.94 14.32 3.15
N ARG A 344 32.81 14.80 1.92
CA ARG A 344 31.52 14.98 1.26
C ARG A 344 30.85 13.63 0.97
N ALA A 345 31.62 12.62 0.56
CA ALA A 345 31.12 11.26 0.38
C ALA A 345 30.57 10.66 1.70
N GLY A 346 31.21 10.99 2.84
CA GLY A 346 30.75 10.60 4.17
C GLY A 346 29.33 11.08 4.53
N LEU A 347 28.82 12.16 3.90
CA LEU A 347 27.43 12.63 4.12
C LEU A 347 26.37 11.63 3.63
N SER A 348 26.74 10.71 2.73
CA SER A 348 25.87 9.61 2.31
C SER A 348 25.76 8.50 3.37
N HIS A 349 26.42 8.65 4.52
CA HIS A 349 26.30 7.72 5.63
C HIS A 349 24.88 7.66 6.18
N VAL A 350 24.37 6.43 6.27
CA VAL A 350 23.08 6.12 6.87
C VAL A 350 23.34 5.33 8.16
N ALA A 351 23.16 5.98 9.30
CA ALA A 351 23.26 5.32 10.60
C ALA A 351 22.19 4.22 10.75
N VAL A 352 22.44 3.22 11.60
CA VAL A 352 21.58 2.04 11.76
C VAL A 352 20.10 2.39 12.04
N ALA A 353 19.84 3.45 12.80
CA ALA A 353 18.49 3.89 13.15
C ALA A 353 17.66 4.34 11.93
N PHE A 354 18.33 4.68 10.83
CA PHE A 354 17.73 5.12 9.58
C PHE A 354 17.88 4.10 8.45
N ASP A 355 18.58 2.97 8.69
CA ASP A 355 18.92 1.98 7.66
C ASP A 355 17.68 1.17 7.26
N PRO A 356 17.27 1.16 5.97
CA PRO A 356 16.09 0.41 5.51
C PRO A 356 16.15 -1.11 5.74
N LEU A 357 17.34 -1.65 6.02
CA LEU A 357 17.56 -3.07 6.31
C LEU A 357 17.19 -3.47 7.74
N LEU A 358 16.95 -2.51 8.63
CA LEU A 358 16.53 -2.81 10.00
C LEU A 358 15.12 -3.46 9.96
N PRO A 359 14.90 -4.59 10.67
CA PRO A 359 13.57 -5.19 10.77
C PRO A 359 12.57 -4.19 11.34
N ARG A 360 11.38 -4.11 10.74
CA ARG A 360 10.29 -3.25 11.19
C ARG A 360 9.19 -4.07 11.85
N ALA A 361 8.67 -3.57 12.97
CA ALA A 361 7.48 -4.12 13.59
C ALA A 361 6.27 -3.97 12.68
N ALA A 362 5.26 -4.82 12.87
CA ALA A 362 3.98 -4.66 12.19
C ALA A 362 3.36 -3.30 12.56
N VAL A 363 2.75 -2.63 11.59
CA VAL A 363 2.04 -1.37 11.85
C VAL A 363 0.70 -1.62 12.55
N ASP A 364 0.10 -2.78 12.30
CA ASP A 364 -1.16 -3.20 12.89
C ASP A 364 -1.34 -4.73 12.76
N ILE A 365 -2.30 -5.29 13.49
CA ILE A 365 -2.74 -6.67 13.39
C ILE A 365 -4.22 -6.69 12.99
N TRP A 366 -4.52 -7.17 11.79
CA TRP A 366 -5.91 -7.36 11.39
C TRP A 366 -6.49 -8.60 12.10
N GLN A 367 -7.64 -8.40 12.76
CA GLN A 367 -8.40 -9.45 13.44
C GLN A 367 -9.80 -9.50 12.82
N ALA A 368 -10.32 -10.70 12.55
CA ALA A 368 -11.60 -10.85 11.85
C ALA A 368 -12.82 -10.41 12.69
N GLU A 369 -12.70 -10.48 14.01
CA GLU A 369 -13.73 -10.09 14.97
C GLU A 369 -13.63 -8.63 15.40
N ALA A 370 -12.62 -7.88 14.92
CA ALA A 370 -12.55 -6.46 15.20
C ALA A 370 -13.78 -5.73 14.61
N PRO A 371 -14.34 -4.71 15.29
CA PRO A 371 -15.55 -4.02 14.83
C PRO A 371 -15.46 -3.46 13.39
N ASP A 372 -14.27 -3.12 12.93
CA ASP A 372 -13.99 -2.56 11.61
C ASP A 372 -13.39 -3.56 10.60
N ALA A 373 -13.24 -4.84 10.99
CA ALA A 373 -12.56 -5.85 10.19
C ALA A 373 -13.14 -5.99 8.78
N LEU A 374 -14.46 -6.14 8.68
CA LEU A 374 -15.17 -6.29 7.41
C LEU A 374 -15.08 -5.02 6.56
N ARG A 375 -15.18 -3.84 7.21
CA ARG A 375 -15.03 -2.55 6.52
C ARG A 375 -13.66 -2.42 5.88
N ARG A 376 -12.59 -2.85 6.56
CA ARG A 376 -11.23 -2.83 6.00
C ARG A 376 -11.12 -3.73 4.77
N VAL A 377 -11.79 -4.88 4.76
CA VAL A 377 -11.82 -5.76 3.58
C VAL A 377 -12.55 -5.10 2.41
N THR A 378 -13.74 -4.55 2.65
CA THR A 378 -14.55 -3.93 1.60
C THR A 378 -13.91 -2.65 1.06
N ALA A 379 -13.35 -1.80 1.93
CA ALA A 379 -12.63 -0.59 1.54
C ALA A 379 -11.34 -0.93 0.79
N GLY A 380 -10.57 -1.92 1.25
CA GLY A 380 -9.36 -2.38 0.55
C GLY A 380 -9.66 -2.88 -0.87
N LEU A 381 -10.75 -3.62 -1.07
CA LEU A 381 -11.21 -4.01 -2.40
C LEU A 381 -11.72 -2.83 -3.22
N ALA A 382 -12.33 -1.82 -2.57
CA ALA A 382 -12.81 -0.62 -3.25
C ALA A 382 -11.66 0.22 -3.85
N GLU A 383 -10.45 0.17 -3.28
CA GLU A 383 -9.23 0.78 -3.83
C GLU A 383 -8.78 0.18 -5.19
N PHE A 384 -9.36 -0.94 -5.59
CA PHE A 384 -9.19 -1.49 -6.94
C PHE A 384 -10.26 -1.00 -7.92
N ILE A 385 -11.29 -0.28 -7.49
CA ILE A 385 -12.29 0.28 -8.39
C ILE A 385 -11.90 1.72 -8.71
N SER A 386 -11.47 1.96 -9.96
CA SER A 386 -11.02 3.28 -10.39
C SER A 386 -12.15 4.31 -10.35
N GLU A 387 -11.84 5.58 -10.14
CA GLU A 387 -12.84 6.66 -10.17
C GLU A 387 -13.62 6.69 -11.50
N ALA A 388 -12.93 6.45 -12.63
CA ALA A 388 -13.57 6.36 -13.93
C ALA A 388 -14.57 5.19 -14.02
N ASP A 389 -14.24 4.03 -13.45
CA ASP A 389 -15.17 2.88 -13.37
C ASP A 389 -16.35 3.16 -12.44
N ARG A 390 -16.11 3.85 -11.31
CA ARG A 390 -17.17 4.29 -10.38
C ARG A 390 -18.17 5.21 -11.07
N GLN A 391 -17.68 6.22 -11.78
CA GLN A 391 -18.51 7.17 -12.53
C GLN A 391 -19.31 6.47 -13.63
N ARG A 392 -18.66 5.57 -14.37
CA ARG A 392 -19.31 4.77 -15.41
C ARG A 392 -20.41 3.88 -14.85
N LEU A 393 -20.15 3.16 -13.76
CA LEU A 393 -21.15 2.35 -13.08
C LEU A 393 -22.31 3.21 -12.58
N ALA A 394 -22.02 4.34 -11.94
CA ALA A 394 -23.04 5.26 -11.46
C ALA A 394 -23.96 5.76 -12.60
N ALA A 395 -23.39 6.08 -13.77
CA ALA A 395 -24.15 6.50 -14.95
C ALA A 395 -25.01 5.37 -15.54
N ILE A 396 -24.49 4.14 -15.61
CA ILE A 396 -25.26 2.97 -16.07
C ILE A 396 -26.45 2.71 -15.14
N LEU A 397 -26.20 2.71 -13.83
CA LEU A 397 -27.25 2.54 -12.83
C LEU A 397 -28.28 3.67 -12.96
N ALA A 398 -27.86 4.93 -13.12
CA ALA A 398 -28.71 6.09 -13.35
C ALA A 398 -29.72 5.88 -14.51
N GLY A 399 -29.31 5.22 -15.59
CA GLY A 399 -30.15 4.92 -16.76
C GLY A 399 -31.04 3.68 -16.67
N ALA A 400 -30.87 2.81 -15.65
CA ALA A 400 -31.61 1.56 -15.57
C ALA A 400 -33.11 1.77 -15.24
N ALA A 401 -34.01 1.14 -16.00
CA ALA A 401 -35.46 1.15 -15.77
C ALA A 401 -36.11 -0.19 -16.19
N PRO A 402 -37.17 -0.65 -15.49
CA PRO A 402 -37.77 -0.07 -14.28
C PRO A 402 -37.02 -0.47 -13.00
N VAL A 403 -36.89 0.46 -12.05
CA VAL A 403 -36.23 0.25 -10.75
C VAL A 403 -37.15 0.71 -9.64
N ALA A 404 -37.27 -0.09 -8.57
CA ALA A 404 -38.07 0.25 -7.40
C ALA A 404 -37.58 1.54 -6.72
N GLY A 405 -38.50 2.31 -6.15
CA GLY A 405 -38.20 3.48 -5.33
C GLY A 405 -38.88 3.41 -3.98
N SER A 406 -38.39 4.20 -3.04
CA SER A 406 -38.98 4.39 -1.71
C SER A 406 -38.85 5.84 -1.28
N GLU A 407 -39.57 6.20 -0.21
CA GLU A 407 -39.50 7.53 0.38
C GLU A 407 -39.30 7.39 1.90
N ILE A 408 -38.34 8.11 2.46
CA ILE A 408 -38.15 8.26 3.90
C ILE A 408 -38.66 9.64 4.31
N ARG A 409 -39.56 9.69 5.30
CA ARG A 409 -40.14 10.93 5.79
C ARG A 409 -39.66 11.27 7.19
N LEU A 410 -39.26 12.52 7.39
CA LEU A 410 -38.77 13.03 8.66
C LEU A 410 -39.48 14.33 9.01
N ALA A 411 -39.92 14.47 10.25
CA ALA A 411 -40.54 15.69 10.75
C ALA A 411 -39.49 16.78 10.96
N CYS A 412 -39.80 18.00 10.52
CA CYS A 412 -38.89 19.14 10.48
C CYS A 412 -39.35 20.29 11.39
N ARG A 413 -38.37 20.99 11.95
CA ARG A 413 -38.52 22.34 12.51
C ARG A 413 -37.78 23.34 11.63
N PHE A 414 -38.35 24.52 11.46
CA PHE A 414 -37.85 25.57 10.59
C PHE A 414 -37.56 26.86 11.36
N GLU A 415 -36.49 27.54 10.96
CA GLU A 415 -36.11 28.85 11.48
C GLU A 415 -35.78 29.77 10.30
N GLU A 416 -36.47 30.90 10.19
CA GLU A 416 -36.21 31.91 9.16
C GLU A 416 -35.17 32.93 9.64
N ASN A 417 -34.32 33.39 8.73
CA ASN A 417 -33.45 34.51 9.01
C ASN A 417 -34.24 35.83 9.06
N ALA A 418 -33.69 36.86 9.71
CA ALA A 418 -34.34 38.16 9.87
C ALA A 418 -34.69 38.84 8.53
N ALA A 419 -33.94 38.54 7.46
CA ALA A 419 -34.17 39.08 6.12
C ALA A 419 -35.24 38.32 5.31
N GLY A 420 -35.76 37.19 5.81
CA GLY A 420 -36.72 36.32 5.11
C GLY A 420 -36.18 35.70 3.81
N SER A 421 -34.87 35.76 3.58
CA SER A 421 -34.20 35.30 2.37
C SER A 421 -33.66 33.87 2.49
N GLN A 422 -33.53 33.36 3.71
CA GLN A 422 -33.05 32.01 3.99
C GLN A 422 -33.85 31.37 5.11
N ARG A 423 -33.98 30.05 5.05
CA ARG A 423 -34.65 29.25 6.08
C ARG A 423 -33.80 28.03 6.41
N ALA A 424 -33.37 27.95 7.66
CA ALA A 424 -32.73 26.76 8.21
C ALA A 424 -33.80 25.73 8.56
N PHE A 425 -33.45 24.45 8.46
CA PHE A 425 -34.31 23.36 8.87
C PHE A 425 -33.54 22.24 9.54
N ARG A 426 -34.19 21.62 10.51
CA ARG A 426 -33.70 20.45 11.22
C ARG A 426 -34.81 19.43 11.32
N CYS A 427 -34.58 18.28 10.70
CA CYS A 427 -35.53 17.17 10.66
C CYS A 427 -34.99 15.98 11.42
N THR A 428 -35.87 15.33 12.17
CA THR A 428 -35.56 14.15 12.98
C THR A 428 -36.60 13.07 12.75
N GLY A 429 -36.18 11.80 12.80
CA GLY A 429 -37.10 10.68 12.73
C GLY A 429 -36.52 9.39 13.32
N PRO A 430 -37.21 8.26 13.11
CA PRO A 430 -36.82 6.97 13.68
C PRO A 430 -35.38 6.56 13.33
N GLY A 431 -34.77 5.75 14.21
CA GLY A 431 -33.44 5.18 13.96
C GLY A 431 -32.31 6.22 13.90
N ASN A 432 -32.44 7.32 14.66
CA ASN A 432 -31.50 8.45 14.67
C ASN A 432 -31.34 9.14 13.31
N GLY A 433 -32.37 9.10 12.46
CA GLY A 433 -32.40 9.84 11.20
C GLY A 433 -32.38 11.35 11.45
N VAL A 434 -31.42 12.06 10.85
CA VAL A 434 -31.24 13.50 11.00
C VAL A 434 -30.97 14.14 9.64
N VAL A 435 -31.71 15.21 9.31
CA VAL A 435 -31.40 16.06 8.15
C VAL A 435 -31.34 17.50 8.60
N GLU A 436 -30.22 18.15 8.34
CA GLU A 436 -29.99 19.56 8.66
C GLU A 436 -29.50 20.28 7.42
N GLY A 437 -30.01 21.48 7.22
CA GLY A 437 -29.62 22.29 6.08
C GLY A 437 -30.31 23.64 6.07
N GLN A 438 -30.10 24.34 4.97
CA GLN A 438 -30.67 25.65 4.71
C GLN A 438 -31.16 25.74 3.28
N VAL A 439 -32.27 26.46 3.07
CA VAL A 439 -32.80 26.79 1.75
C VAL A 439 -32.85 28.30 1.55
N GLU A 440 -32.53 28.73 0.34
CA GLU A 440 -32.67 30.11 -0.12
C GLU A 440 -34.08 30.33 -0.66
N LEU A 441 -34.71 31.41 -0.21
CA LEU A 441 -36.06 31.79 -0.54
C LEU A 441 -36.06 32.96 -1.54
N ARG A 442 -36.80 32.83 -2.64
CA ARG A 442 -37.10 33.94 -3.56
C ARG A 442 -38.59 34.16 -3.63
N GLY A 443 -39.07 35.28 -3.09
CA GLY A 443 -40.51 35.55 -2.94
C GLY A 443 -41.20 34.51 -2.03
N GLY A 444 -40.52 34.11 -0.94
CA GLY A 444 -41.01 33.11 0.02
C GLY A 444 -41.01 31.66 -0.48
N ARG A 445 -40.40 31.37 -1.63
CA ARG A 445 -40.38 30.05 -2.26
C ARG A 445 -38.95 29.48 -2.28
N PRO A 446 -38.71 28.23 -1.81
CA PRO A 446 -37.40 27.60 -1.87
C PRO A 446 -36.91 27.42 -3.31
N ARG A 447 -35.66 27.82 -3.60
CA ARG A 447 -35.07 27.74 -4.95
C ARG A 447 -33.76 26.98 -4.99
N ALA A 448 -32.92 27.16 -3.98
CA ALA A 448 -31.65 26.47 -3.82
C ALA A 448 -31.42 26.19 -2.34
N GLY A 449 -30.40 25.42 -1.99
CA GLY A 449 -30.04 25.16 -0.62
C GLY A 449 -28.80 24.30 -0.47
N LEU A 450 -28.47 24.01 0.78
CA LEU A 450 -27.36 23.15 1.18
C LEU A 450 -27.79 22.28 2.35
N LEU A 451 -27.62 20.96 2.22
CA LEU A 451 -27.65 20.05 3.36
C LEU A 451 -26.26 20.03 3.99
N THR A 452 -26.19 20.47 5.23
CA THR A 452 -24.97 20.39 6.05
C THR A 452 -24.82 19.02 6.69
N ARG A 453 -25.94 18.31 6.93
CA ARG A 453 -25.94 16.96 7.49
C ARG A 453 -27.12 16.13 6.98
N LEU A 454 -26.82 14.90 6.57
CA LEU A 454 -27.80 13.86 6.27
C LEU A 454 -27.32 12.56 6.90
N THR A 455 -28.02 12.10 7.94
CA THR A 455 -27.79 10.81 8.59
C THR A 455 -29.07 9.98 8.46
N LEU A 456 -28.96 8.76 7.93
CA LEU A 456 -30.08 7.82 7.82
C LEU A 456 -29.73 6.48 8.50
N PRO A 457 -30.75 5.71 8.91
CA PRO A 457 -30.55 4.32 9.33
C PRO A 457 -29.74 3.52 8.30
N GLY A 458 -29.02 2.50 8.76
CA GLY A 458 -28.14 1.70 7.89
C GLY A 458 -26.79 2.36 7.56
N GLY A 459 -26.42 3.43 8.29
CA GLY A 459 -25.07 3.99 8.30
C GLY A 459 -24.80 5.10 7.28
N THR A 460 -25.84 5.59 6.59
CA THR A 460 -25.70 6.74 5.67
C THR A 460 -25.31 7.98 6.46
N ALA A 461 -24.22 8.62 6.06
CA ALA A 461 -23.71 9.87 6.63
C ALA A 461 -23.11 10.73 5.51
N LEU A 462 -23.82 11.79 5.14
CA LEU A 462 -23.45 12.72 4.08
C LEU A 462 -23.48 14.16 4.59
N SER A 463 -22.69 15.01 3.96
CA SER A 463 -22.65 16.46 4.21
C SER A 463 -22.33 17.19 2.90
N GLY A 464 -22.60 18.49 2.85
CA GLY A 464 -22.28 19.33 1.70
C GLY A 464 -23.08 19.00 0.43
N ILE A 465 -24.34 18.56 0.56
CA ILE A 465 -25.20 18.27 -0.60
C ILE A 465 -25.91 19.54 -1.01
N GLU A 466 -25.62 20.05 -2.20
CA GLU A 466 -26.36 21.18 -2.78
C GLU A 466 -27.76 20.74 -3.19
N LEU A 467 -28.73 21.61 -2.98
CA LEU A 467 -30.13 21.41 -3.34
C LEU A 467 -30.50 22.41 -4.43
N VAL A 468 -31.06 21.92 -5.53
CA VAL A 468 -31.50 22.75 -6.66
C VAL A 468 -32.99 22.55 -6.87
N GLY A 469 -33.75 23.64 -6.93
CA GLY A 469 -35.19 23.62 -7.16
C GLY A 469 -35.56 22.89 -8.45
N ASN A 470 -36.50 21.96 -8.36
CA ASN A 470 -37.00 21.17 -9.47
C ASN A 470 -38.52 21.33 -9.57
N GLY A 471 -39.00 21.92 -10.66
CA GLY A 471 -40.43 22.23 -10.84
C GLY A 471 -40.83 23.61 -10.31
N LYS A 472 -42.14 23.78 -10.03
CA LYS A 472 -42.73 25.04 -9.58
C LYS A 472 -42.97 25.01 -8.06
N PRO A 473 -42.05 25.55 -7.23
CA PRO A 473 -42.24 25.57 -5.78
C PRO A 473 -43.39 26.51 -5.39
N THR A 474 -44.13 26.14 -4.35
CA THR A 474 -45.09 27.00 -3.66
C THR A 474 -44.47 27.53 -2.37
N THR A 475 -45.23 28.31 -1.59
CA THR A 475 -44.81 28.76 -0.26
C THR A 475 -44.80 27.63 0.78
N THR A 476 -45.49 26.52 0.51
CA THR A 476 -45.65 25.38 1.44
C THR A 476 -45.05 24.08 0.94
N ARG A 477 -44.67 23.97 -0.33
CA ARG A 477 -44.08 22.77 -0.92
C ARG A 477 -42.98 23.11 -1.91
N ALA A 478 -41.86 22.40 -1.83
CA ALA A 478 -40.80 22.46 -2.82
C ALA A 478 -40.22 21.06 -3.09
N THR A 479 -40.00 20.76 -4.36
CA THR A 479 -39.21 19.60 -4.77
C THR A 479 -37.80 20.07 -5.12
N LEU A 480 -36.80 19.42 -4.53
CA LEU A 480 -35.39 19.76 -4.62
C LEU A 480 -34.63 18.56 -5.16
N ARG A 481 -33.71 18.79 -6.09
CA ARG A 481 -32.78 17.77 -6.61
C ARG A 481 -31.41 17.95 -5.93
N PRO A 482 -30.77 16.87 -5.46
CA PRO A 482 -29.41 16.95 -4.97
C PRO A 482 -28.42 17.16 -6.10
N ARG A 483 -27.34 17.85 -5.77
CA ARG A 483 -26.10 17.93 -6.54
C ARG A 483 -24.94 17.86 -5.55
N ARG A 484 -23.84 17.19 -5.90
CA ARG A 484 -22.62 17.25 -5.10
C ARG A 484 -21.94 18.60 -5.30
N ALA A 485 -21.49 19.22 -4.22
CA ALA A 485 -20.66 20.43 -4.32
C ALA A 485 -19.37 20.11 -5.09
N GLY A 486 -18.94 21.03 -5.97
CA GLY A 486 -17.68 20.91 -6.71
C GLY A 486 -17.68 19.96 -7.92
N THR A 487 -18.83 19.40 -8.31
CA THR A 487 -18.97 18.76 -9.62
C THR A 487 -19.52 19.77 -10.64
N ASP A 488 -18.85 19.91 -11.79
CA ASP A 488 -19.34 20.71 -12.92
C ASP A 488 -20.80 20.35 -13.24
N ALA A 489 -21.51 21.24 -13.94
CA ALA A 489 -22.91 21.04 -14.35
C ALA A 489 -23.18 19.75 -15.18
N GLY A 490 -22.14 18.97 -15.53
CA GLY A 490 -22.19 17.64 -16.14
C GLY A 490 -21.68 16.45 -15.29
N GLY A 491 -21.30 16.65 -14.02
CA GLY A 491 -20.83 15.56 -13.14
C GLY A 491 -21.96 14.62 -12.70
N SER A 492 -21.99 13.43 -13.28
CA SER A 492 -23.18 12.54 -13.34
C SER A 492 -23.46 11.68 -12.09
N GLY A 493 -23.15 12.15 -10.87
CA GLY A 493 -23.32 11.35 -9.65
C GLY A 493 -24.38 11.90 -8.69
N LEU A 494 -25.57 11.31 -8.64
CA LEU A 494 -26.48 11.51 -7.51
C LEU A 494 -25.81 11.01 -6.22
N PRO A 495 -25.99 11.69 -5.06
CA PRO A 495 -25.53 11.16 -3.79
C PRO A 495 -26.24 9.83 -3.50
N ARG A 496 -25.53 8.91 -2.82
CA ARG A 496 -26.01 7.55 -2.55
C ARG A 496 -26.06 7.27 -1.05
N THR A 497 -27.01 6.46 -0.62
CA THR A 497 -27.04 5.90 0.75
C THR A 497 -25.86 4.95 0.95
N ALA A 498 -25.57 4.57 2.20
CA ALA A 498 -24.55 3.55 2.51
C ALA A 498 -24.89 2.18 1.88
N ALA A 499 -26.19 1.87 1.69
CA ALA A 499 -26.63 0.65 0.99
C ALA A 499 -26.43 0.71 -0.54
N GLY A 500 -26.05 1.89 -1.07
CA GLY A 500 -25.81 2.12 -2.49
C GLY A 500 -26.98 2.72 -3.26
N ASP A 501 -28.13 2.99 -2.63
CA ASP A 501 -29.32 3.54 -3.30
C ASP A 501 -29.12 5.00 -3.71
N ALA A 502 -29.56 5.37 -4.92
CA ALA A 502 -29.49 6.76 -5.38
C ALA A 502 -30.52 7.64 -4.66
N ILE A 503 -30.08 8.74 -4.09
CA ILE A 503 -30.95 9.80 -3.55
C ILE A 503 -31.32 10.71 -4.72
N VAL A 504 -32.57 10.61 -5.19
CA VAL A 504 -33.04 11.27 -6.43
C VAL A 504 -33.74 12.61 -6.17
N GLY A 505 -34.02 12.94 -4.91
CA GLY A 505 -34.63 14.20 -4.56
C GLY A 505 -35.13 14.29 -3.13
N PHE A 506 -35.49 15.52 -2.77
CA PHE A 506 -36.07 15.88 -1.49
C PHE A 506 -37.38 16.64 -1.73
N ASP A 507 -38.43 16.28 -1.03
CA ASP A 507 -39.72 16.95 -1.06
C ASP A 507 -39.94 17.62 0.29
N LEU A 508 -39.77 18.94 0.31
CA LEU A 508 -39.92 19.76 1.51
C LEU A 508 -41.35 20.26 1.60
N THR A 509 -42.01 20.02 2.73
CA THR A 509 -43.35 20.54 3.02
C THR A 509 -43.34 21.32 4.33
N HIS A 510 -44.14 22.38 4.36
CA HIS A 510 -44.28 23.25 5.53
C HIS A 510 -45.72 23.22 6.04
N GLY A 511 -45.83 23.19 7.37
CA GLY A 511 -47.06 23.41 8.11
C GLY A 511 -47.56 24.85 8.01
N VAL A 512 -48.81 25.05 8.38
CA VAL A 512 -49.46 26.37 8.37
C VAL A 512 -48.81 27.34 9.35
N ASP A 513 -48.25 26.82 10.45
CA ASP A 513 -47.51 27.56 11.48
C ASP A 513 -46.15 28.12 11.01
N ARG A 514 -45.68 27.72 9.82
CA ARG A 514 -44.37 28.02 9.22
C ARG A 514 -43.15 27.56 10.04
N ALA A 515 -43.36 26.97 11.21
CA ALA A 515 -42.32 26.49 12.13
C ALA A 515 -42.16 24.97 12.07
N SER A 516 -43.20 24.23 11.64
CA SER A 516 -43.18 22.78 11.48
C SER A 516 -43.31 22.36 10.01
N GLY A 517 -43.00 21.10 9.73
CA GLY A 517 -43.25 20.47 8.43
C GLY A 517 -42.55 19.13 8.30
N GLU A 518 -42.25 18.71 7.08
CA GLU A 518 -41.68 17.39 6.78
C GLU A 518 -40.73 17.47 5.58
N ILE A 519 -39.71 16.62 5.58
CA ILE A 519 -38.89 16.33 4.41
C ILE A 519 -39.08 14.87 4.00
N GLY A 520 -39.51 14.66 2.76
CA GLY A 520 -39.49 13.37 2.07
C GLY A 520 -38.18 13.20 1.32
N ILE A 521 -37.48 12.10 1.54
CA ILE A 521 -36.23 11.75 0.86
C ILE A 521 -36.54 10.62 -0.10
N ARG A 522 -36.50 10.92 -1.40
CA ARG A 522 -36.82 9.93 -2.44
C ARG A 522 -35.57 9.14 -2.81
N LEU A 523 -35.68 7.82 -2.69
CA LEU A 523 -34.63 6.86 -2.99
C LEU A 523 -35.01 6.05 -4.24
N ARG A 524 -33.98 5.66 -4.99
CA ARG A 524 -34.09 4.70 -6.08
C ARG A 524 -33.14 3.54 -5.84
N HIS A 525 -33.68 2.32 -5.79
CA HIS A 525 -32.96 1.10 -5.46
C HIS A 525 -32.20 0.52 -6.67
N ASP A 526 -31.44 1.37 -7.35
CA ASP A 526 -30.76 1.03 -8.60
C ASP A 526 -29.53 0.15 -8.39
N PHE A 527 -28.93 0.13 -7.19
CA PHE A 527 -27.86 -0.82 -6.86
C PHE A 527 -28.32 -2.28 -6.97
N ALA A 528 -29.62 -2.56 -6.80
CA ALA A 528 -30.18 -3.89 -7.00
C ALA A 528 -29.96 -4.41 -8.44
N VAL A 529 -29.77 -3.52 -9.43
CA VAL A 529 -29.42 -3.88 -10.80
C VAL A 529 -28.00 -4.46 -10.88
N ALA A 530 -27.03 -3.82 -10.22
CA ALA A 530 -25.65 -4.34 -10.12
C ALA A 530 -25.61 -5.66 -9.34
N GLN A 531 -26.34 -5.74 -8.23
CA GLN A 531 -26.46 -6.95 -7.42
C GLN A 531 -26.95 -8.15 -8.26
N ARG A 532 -28.04 -7.98 -9.04
CA ARG A 532 -28.55 -9.03 -9.94
C ARG A 532 -27.58 -9.39 -11.06
N ALA A 533 -26.81 -8.43 -11.57
CA ALA A 533 -25.78 -8.71 -12.57
C ALA A 533 -24.66 -9.59 -11.98
N ILE A 534 -24.21 -9.29 -10.75
CA ILE A 534 -23.21 -10.11 -10.04
C ILE A 534 -23.74 -11.51 -9.76
N GLU A 535 -25.01 -11.65 -9.38
CA GLU A 535 -25.66 -12.95 -9.17
C GLU A 535 -25.70 -13.79 -10.46
N ARG A 536 -25.95 -13.16 -11.62
CA ARG A 536 -25.88 -13.84 -12.92
C ARG A 536 -24.45 -14.26 -13.29
N LEU A 537 -23.45 -13.39 -13.06
CA LEU A 537 -22.04 -13.75 -13.27
C LEU A 537 -21.64 -14.96 -12.42
N LEU A 538 -22.10 -15.00 -11.17
CA LEU A 538 -21.84 -16.09 -10.24
C LEU A 538 -22.56 -17.39 -10.63
N ALA A 539 -23.75 -17.31 -11.22
CA ALA A 539 -24.47 -18.47 -11.75
C ALA A 539 -23.93 -18.93 -13.12
N GLY A 540 -23.10 -18.10 -13.77
CA GLY A 540 -22.59 -18.33 -15.11
C GLY A 540 -21.29 -19.16 -15.15
N PRO A 541 -20.86 -19.56 -16.37
CA PRO A 541 -19.69 -20.40 -16.56
C PRO A 541 -18.36 -19.71 -16.19
N ALA A 542 -18.34 -18.38 -16.12
CA ALA A 542 -17.15 -17.60 -15.77
C ALA A 542 -16.92 -17.48 -14.25
N ALA A 543 -17.83 -17.98 -13.41
CA ALA A 543 -17.79 -17.79 -11.96
C ALA A 543 -16.46 -18.22 -11.33
N ALA A 544 -15.91 -19.36 -11.75
CA ALA A 544 -14.63 -19.86 -11.23
C ALA A 544 -13.46 -18.90 -11.54
N ALA A 545 -13.44 -18.28 -12.73
CA ALA A 545 -12.40 -17.33 -13.10
C ALA A 545 -12.57 -15.95 -12.42
N LEU A 546 -13.82 -15.55 -12.16
CA LEU A 546 -14.16 -14.24 -11.59
C LEU A 546 -14.15 -14.21 -10.05
N PHE A 547 -14.49 -15.32 -9.41
CA PHE A 547 -14.70 -15.44 -7.96
C PHE A 547 -13.92 -16.61 -7.32
N GLY A 548 -12.96 -17.21 -8.04
CA GLY A 548 -12.08 -18.25 -7.51
C GLY A 548 -11.03 -17.73 -6.52
N ALA A 549 -10.23 -18.64 -5.95
CA ALA A 549 -9.15 -18.39 -5.00
C ALA A 549 -7.85 -17.87 -5.67
N ALA A 550 -8.01 -17.06 -6.72
CA ALA A 550 -6.93 -16.39 -7.45
C ALA A 550 -6.83 -14.91 -7.04
N PRO A 551 -5.74 -14.20 -7.38
CA PRO A 551 -5.65 -12.75 -7.20
C PRO A 551 -6.90 -12.01 -7.74
N PHE A 552 -7.32 -10.94 -7.08
CA PHE A 552 -8.51 -10.17 -7.41
C PHE A 552 -8.51 -9.76 -8.89
N PRO A 553 -9.39 -10.34 -9.74
CA PRO A 553 -9.33 -10.16 -11.18
C PRO A 553 -10.05 -8.86 -11.58
N ARG A 554 -9.55 -7.71 -11.09
CA ARG A 554 -10.20 -6.40 -11.23
C ARG A 554 -10.72 -6.14 -12.64
N GLN A 555 -9.84 -6.17 -13.64
CA GLN A 555 -10.21 -5.84 -15.02
C GLN A 555 -11.20 -6.86 -15.61
N PRO A 556 -10.95 -8.18 -15.58
CA PRO A 556 -11.94 -9.17 -16.03
C PRO A 556 -13.30 -9.03 -15.33
N LEU A 557 -13.31 -8.79 -14.02
CA LEU A 557 -14.52 -8.70 -13.22
C LEU A 557 -15.35 -7.45 -13.53
N LEU A 558 -14.70 -6.28 -13.64
CA LEU A 558 -15.39 -5.04 -14.05
C LEU A 558 -15.88 -5.11 -15.50
N GLN A 559 -15.09 -5.70 -16.41
CA GLN A 559 -15.52 -5.91 -17.80
C GLN A 559 -16.75 -6.84 -17.86
N ALA A 560 -16.72 -7.97 -17.14
CA ALA A 560 -17.85 -8.89 -17.07
C ALA A 560 -19.10 -8.20 -16.49
N LEU A 561 -18.95 -7.42 -15.41
CA LEU A 561 -20.04 -6.64 -14.84
C LEU A 561 -20.63 -5.64 -15.84
N PHE A 562 -19.78 -4.87 -16.53
CA PHE A 562 -20.26 -3.89 -17.51
C PHE A 562 -20.95 -4.56 -18.71
N ALA A 563 -20.44 -5.70 -19.18
CA ALA A 563 -21.09 -6.48 -20.22
C ALA A 563 -22.48 -6.99 -19.78
N GLU A 564 -22.59 -7.53 -18.57
CA GLU A 564 -23.88 -7.95 -17.98
C GLU A 564 -24.89 -6.82 -17.78
N LEU A 565 -24.40 -5.58 -17.65
CA LEU A 565 -25.21 -4.39 -17.57
C LEU A 565 -25.51 -3.78 -18.96
N GLY A 566 -25.10 -4.44 -20.05
CA GLY A 566 -25.33 -3.99 -21.42
C GLY A 566 -24.48 -2.78 -21.84
N ALA A 567 -23.40 -2.48 -21.12
CA ALA A 567 -22.53 -1.36 -21.45
C ALA A 567 -21.43 -1.76 -22.44
N PRO A 568 -21.12 -0.90 -23.43
CA PRO A 568 -20.08 -1.19 -24.42
C PRO A 568 -18.72 -1.28 -23.73
N LEU A 569 -17.96 -2.36 -23.97
CA LEU A 569 -16.63 -2.49 -23.40
C LEU A 569 -15.66 -1.53 -24.09
N PRO A 570 -14.88 -0.74 -23.34
CA PRO A 570 -13.81 0.04 -23.94
C PRO A 570 -12.81 -0.91 -24.61
N ALA A 571 -12.15 -0.42 -25.67
CA ALA A 571 -11.04 -1.15 -26.27
C ALA A 571 -10.01 -1.50 -25.18
N ALA A 572 -9.60 -2.77 -25.13
CA ALA A 572 -8.59 -3.19 -24.16
C ALA A 572 -7.30 -2.39 -24.41
N CYS A 573 -6.84 -1.64 -23.40
CA CYS A 573 -5.53 -1.00 -23.50
C CYS A 573 -4.45 -2.06 -23.58
N CYS A 574 -3.30 -1.67 -24.15
CA CYS A 574 -2.04 -2.32 -23.83
C CYS A 574 -1.98 -3.81 -24.20
N GLN A 575 -2.76 -4.23 -25.21
CA GLN A 575 -2.81 -5.61 -25.71
C GLN A 575 -1.44 -6.12 -26.14
N ALA A 576 -0.58 -5.22 -26.63
CA ALA A 576 0.80 -5.51 -26.96
C ALA A 576 1.52 -6.24 -25.82
N ALA A 577 1.27 -5.86 -24.56
CA ALA A 577 1.93 -6.43 -23.40
C ALA A 577 1.72 -7.94 -23.23
N ALA A 578 0.60 -8.48 -23.71
CA ALA A 578 0.31 -9.92 -23.68
C ALA A 578 1.24 -10.72 -24.60
N LEU A 579 1.83 -10.07 -25.61
CA LEU A 579 2.74 -10.67 -26.59
C LEU A 579 4.22 -10.36 -26.29
N LEU A 580 4.53 -9.72 -25.16
CA LEU A 580 5.91 -9.48 -24.76
C LEU A 580 6.64 -10.81 -24.51
N PRO A 581 7.92 -10.92 -24.91
CA PRO A 581 8.74 -12.08 -24.58
C PRO A 581 8.86 -12.25 -23.06
N PRO A 582 8.96 -13.49 -22.53
CA PRO A 582 8.93 -13.79 -21.09
C PRO A 582 9.78 -12.83 -20.24
N ALA A 583 9.27 -12.50 -19.05
CA ALA A 583 10.02 -11.72 -18.08
C ALA A 583 11.33 -12.44 -17.77
N ARG A 584 12.41 -11.69 -17.60
CA ARG A 584 13.74 -12.25 -17.39
C ARG A 584 14.52 -11.46 -16.35
N LEU A 585 15.35 -12.18 -15.62
CA LEU A 585 16.46 -11.60 -14.89
C LEU A 585 17.59 -11.29 -15.88
N GLU A 586 18.49 -10.38 -15.48
CA GLU A 586 19.70 -10.15 -16.25
C GLU A 586 20.73 -11.27 -16.08
N LEU A 587 20.90 -11.73 -14.83
CA LEU A 587 21.65 -12.91 -14.46
C LEU A 587 20.78 -13.83 -13.63
N ALA A 588 21.04 -15.14 -13.71
CA ALA A 588 20.37 -16.12 -12.86
C ALA A 588 20.63 -15.80 -11.38
N ALA A 589 19.59 -15.85 -10.56
CA ALA A 589 19.72 -15.62 -9.12
C ALA A 589 20.41 -16.82 -8.45
N VAL A 590 21.36 -16.54 -7.56
CA VAL A 590 22.00 -17.57 -6.74
C VAL A 590 21.06 -17.95 -5.59
N ALA A 591 20.84 -19.25 -5.38
CA ALA A 591 20.01 -19.73 -4.29
C ALA A 591 20.71 -19.50 -2.93
N PRO A 592 19.97 -19.11 -1.87
CA PRO A 592 20.50 -19.05 -0.50
C PRO A 592 21.18 -20.35 -0.09
N GLY A 593 22.27 -20.26 0.67
CA GLY A 593 22.98 -21.44 1.16
C GLY A 593 23.79 -22.19 0.11
N SER A 594 23.85 -21.71 -1.14
CA SER A 594 24.65 -22.34 -2.20
C SER A 594 26.12 -22.43 -1.81
N ALA A 595 26.71 -23.61 -1.99
CA ALA A 595 28.13 -23.84 -1.72
C ALA A 595 29.02 -23.20 -2.79
N GLY A 596 30.15 -22.64 -2.37
CA GLY A 596 31.16 -22.13 -3.28
C GLY A 596 32.11 -23.21 -3.79
N SER A 597 32.49 -23.12 -5.06
CA SER A 597 33.52 -23.98 -5.66
C SER A 597 34.93 -23.61 -5.23
N ASP A 598 35.21 -22.30 -5.06
CA ASP A 598 36.57 -21.78 -4.95
C ASP A 598 36.99 -21.58 -3.49
N ALA A 599 38.23 -21.95 -3.14
CA ALA A 599 38.71 -21.89 -1.75
C ALA A 599 38.58 -20.49 -1.12
N THR A 600 38.84 -19.42 -1.88
CA THR A 600 38.84 -18.04 -1.37
C THR A 600 37.43 -17.49 -1.10
N SER A 601 36.41 -17.94 -1.84
CA SER A 601 35.03 -17.44 -1.76
C SER A 601 34.06 -18.46 -1.13
N ARG A 602 34.51 -19.71 -0.87
CA ARG A 602 33.72 -20.81 -0.30
C ARG A 602 32.94 -20.42 0.95
N GLY A 603 33.56 -19.69 1.88
CA GLY A 603 32.89 -19.26 3.11
C GLY A 603 31.84 -18.17 2.89
N PHE A 604 32.01 -17.34 1.86
CA PHE A 604 31.11 -16.21 1.58
C PHE A 604 29.87 -16.64 0.80
N GLN A 605 30.02 -17.63 -0.09
CA GLN A 605 28.99 -18.07 -1.03
C GLN A 605 27.62 -18.36 -0.36
N PRO A 606 27.53 -19.16 0.73
CA PRO A 606 26.25 -19.51 1.33
C PRO A 606 25.42 -18.32 1.85
N TYR A 607 26.09 -17.25 2.28
CA TYR A 607 25.46 -16.13 2.99
C TYR A 607 25.44 -14.82 2.21
N CYS A 608 26.36 -14.64 1.26
CA CYS A 608 26.56 -13.38 0.57
C CYS A 608 26.12 -13.44 -0.90
N ALA A 609 26.25 -14.59 -1.59
CA ALA A 609 26.09 -14.65 -3.04
C ALA A 609 24.69 -14.33 -3.53
N ALA A 610 23.67 -14.69 -2.76
CA ALA A 610 22.28 -14.42 -3.10
C ALA A 610 21.98 -12.90 -3.28
N CYS A 611 22.81 -12.01 -2.72
CA CYS A 611 22.72 -10.56 -2.90
C CYS A 611 23.94 -9.94 -3.60
N HIS A 612 25.14 -10.52 -3.46
CA HIS A 612 26.42 -9.96 -3.93
C HIS A 612 27.03 -10.69 -5.13
N GLN A 613 26.31 -11.63 -5.73
CA GLN A 613 26.61 -12.25 -7.01
C GLN A 613 25.41 -12.02 -7.95
N SER A 614 25.21 -10.76 -8.34
CA SER A 614 24.07 -10.33 -9.15
C SER A 614 24.53 -9.59 -10.40
N ALA A 615 23.58 -9.11 -11.21
CA ALA A 615 23.89 -8.19 -12.30
C ALA A 615 23.94 -6.72 -11.83
N GLU A 616 23.60 -6.44 -10.57
CA GLU A 616 23.40 -5.07 -10.08
C GLU A 616 24.70 -4.41 -9.66
N THR A 617 24.94 -3.16 -10.06
CA THR A 617 26.10 -2.43 -9.54
C THR A 617 26.00 -2.19 -8.02
N PHE A 618 24.78 -2.20 -7.48
CA PHE A 618 24.51 -2.00 -6.06
C PHE A 618 23.51 -3.04 -5.53
N PRO A 619 23.79 -3.72 -4.40
CA PRO A 619 24.98 -3.62 -3.58
C PRO A 619 26.24 -4.14 -4.32
N PRO A 620 27.46 -3.89 -3.82
CA PRO A 620 28.67 -4.25 -4.58
C PRO A 620 28.76 -5.76 -4.85
N ASN A 621 28.94 -6.15 -6.11
CA ASN A 621 29.03 -7.56 -6.52
C ASN A 621 30.45 -8.13 -6.37
N PHE A 622 30.94 -8.21 -5.13
CA PHE A 622 32.30 -8.72 -4.87
C PHE A 622 32.44 -10.25 -5.08
N LEU A 623 31.36 -10.97 -5.42
CA LEU A 623 31.36 -12.41 -5.75
C LEU A 623 31.11 -12.71 -7.24
N GLN A 624 30.99 -11.70 -8.08
CA GLN A 624 30.91 -11.87 -9.53
C GLN A 624 32.30 -11.90 -10.16
N GLY A 625 32.48 -12.62 -11.26
CA GLY A 625 33.74 -12.72 -12.00
C GLY A 625 34.39 -14.09 -11.90
N ASN A 626 35.60 -14.21 -12.45
CA ASN A 626 36.44 -15.40 -12.26
C ASN A 626 37.09 -15.43 -10.85
N THR A 627 37.76 -16.53 -10.51
CA THR A 627 38.34 -16.74 -9.18
C THR A 627 39.32 -15.64 -8.75
N GLU A 628 40.17 -15.15 -9.66
CA GLU A 628 41.15 -14.10 -9.36
C GLU A 628 40.48 -12.74 -9.14
N GLU A 629 39.51 -12.41 -9.99
CA GLU A 629 38.70 -11.20 -9.88
C GLU A 629 37.93 -11.16 -8.56
N VAL A 630 37.28 -12.27 -8.19
CA VAL A 630 36.56 -12.41 -6.91
C VAL A 630 37.52 -12.25 -5.73
N ALA A 631 38.69 -12.89 -5.76
CA ALA A 631 39.70 -12.75 -4.72
C ALA A 631 40.22 -11.31 -4.59
N ALA A 632 40.42 -10.60 -5.71
CA ALA A 632 40.82 -9.19 -5.71
C ALA A 632 39.71 -8.29 -5.14
N ARG A 633 38.45 -8.53 -5.53
CA ARG A 633 37.28 -7.78 -5.05
C ARG A 633 37.04 -7.95 -3.56
N LEU A 634 37.07 -9.19 -3.06
CA LEU A 634 36.92 -9.49 -1.64
C LEU A 634 37.98 -8.77 -0.80
N ARG A 635 39.26 -8.87 -1.18
CA ARG A 635 40.36 -8.16 -0.50
C ARG A 635 40.18 -6.64 -0.55
N HIS A 636 39.86 -6.09 -1.71
CA HIS A 636 39.65 -4.64 -1.84
C HIS A 636 38.49 -4.15 -0.97
N CYS A 637 37.39 -4.92 -0.91
CA CYS A 637 36.17 -4.64 -0.16
C CYS A 637 36.29 -4.93 1.35
N ALA A 638 37.43 -5.48 1.82
CA ALA A 638 37.64 -5.95 3.18
C ALA A 638 37.21 -4.96 4.30
N PRO A 639 37.50 -3.64 4.25
CA PRO A 639 37.07 -2.73 5.31
C PRO A 639 35.55 -2.70 5.49
N ARG A 640 34.80 -2.75 4.39
CA ARG A 640 33.34 -2.72 4.38
C ARG A 640 32.73 -4.05 4.83
N LEU A 641 33.35 -5.17 4.42
CA LEU A 641 32.95 -6.52 4.85
C LEU A 641 33.17 -6.71 6.35
N TYR A 642 34.35 -6.30 6.85
CA TYR A 642 34.71 -6.43 8.26
C TYR A 642 33.70 -5.73 9.16
N VAL A 643 33.39 -4.45 8.86
CA VAL A 643 32.41 -3.69 9.63
C VAL A 643 31.06 -4.42 9.65
N ARG A 644 30.52 -4.83 8.51
CA ARG A 644 29.17 -5.44 8.44
C ARG A 644 29.10 -6.81 9.13
N LEU A 645 30.18 -7.59 9.13
CA LEU A 645 30.26 -8.86 9.85
C LEU A 645 30.38 -8.63 11.37
N ALA A 646 31.25 -7.71 11.79
CA ALA A 646 31.49 -7.39 13.20
C ALA A 646 30.28 -6.75 13.91
N MET A 647 29.41 -6.04 13.18
CA MET A 647 28.17 -5.47 13.74
C MET A 647 27.23 -6.52 14.37
N ALA A 648 27.40 -7.81 14.05
CA ALA A 648 26.62 -8.88 14.69
C ALA A 648 27.00 -9.08 16.16
N ASP A 649 28.22 -8.72 16.56
CA ASP A 649 28.71 -8.75 17.95
C ASP A 649 28.33 -7.52 18.75
N GLU A 650 28.04 -6.40 18.08
CA GLU A 650 27.59 -5.18 18.75
C GLU A 650 26.13 -5.30 19.24
N PRO A 651 25.85 -4.94 20.51
CA PRO A 651 24.48 -4.85 20.99
C PRO A 651 23.72 -3.78 20.18
N PRO A 652 22.40 -3.94 19.97
CA PRO A 652 21.62 -3.04 19.12
C PRO A 652 21.83 -1.55 19.37
N ALA A 653 21.94 -1.13 20.63
CA ALA A 653 22.12 0.26 21.03
C ALA A 653 23.48 0.87 20.63
N ARG A 654 24.52 0.06 20.34
CA ARG A 654 25.86 0.53 19.93
C ARG A 654 26.15 0.33 18.45
N ARG A 655 25.26 -0.33 17.71
CA ARG A 655 25.45 -0.55 16.27
C ARG A 655 25.48 0.80 15.57
N GLN A 656 26.51 1.03 14.76
CA GLN A 656 26.54 2.17 13.84
C GLN A 656 25.93 1.81 12.48
N LYS A 657 25.86 0.52 12.16
CA LYS A 657 25.40 0.00 10.88
C LYS A 657 24.72 -1.37 11.08
N THR A 658 23.81 -1.75 10.19
CA THR A 658 23.13 -3.06 10.27
C THR A 658 24.15 -4.21 10.05
N PRO A 659 24.05 -5.34 10.76
CA PRO A 659 24.85 -6.52 10.45
C PRO A 659 24.50 -7.11 9.07
N MET A 660 25.41 -7.92 8.52
CA MET A 660 25.15 -8.74 7.34
C MET A 660 25.31 -10.24 7.62
N PRO A 661 24.46 -11.11 7.04
CA PRO A 661 23.23 -10.77 6.29
C PRO A 661 22.22 -9.97 7.12
N PRO A 662 21.30 -9.20 6.50
CA PRO A 662 20.28 -8.47 7.23
C PRO A 662 19.47 -9.42 8.12
N GLU A 663 19.13 -8.99 9.34
CA GLU A 663 18.49 -9.85 10.33
C GLU A 663 17.15 -10.42 9.84
N SER A 664 16.40 -9.66 9.03
CA SER A 664 15.14 -10.10 8.40
C SER A 664 15.30 -11.24 7.39
N LEU A 665 16.52 -11.48 6.87
CA LEU A 665 16.81 -12.52 5.88
C LEU A 665 17.57 -13.72 6.47
N LEU A 666 17.99 -13.67 7.74
CA LEU A 666 18.66 -14.81 8.39
C LEU A 666 17.87 -16.13 8.30
N PRO A 667 16.53 -16.15 8.43
CA PRO A 667 15.75 -17.38 8.29
C PRO A 667 15.93 -18.06 6.93
N VAL A 668 16.15 -17.28 5.86
CA VAL A 668 16.39 -17.79 4.50
C VAL A 668 17.68 -18.60 4.40
N PHE A 669 18.64 -18.29 5.27
CA PHE A 669 19.91 -19.00 5.38
C PHE A 669 19.89 -20.09 6.46
N GLY A 670 18.70 -20.45 6.97
CA GLY A 670 18.55 -21.44 8.05
C GLY A 670 19.17 -20.98 9.37
N SER A 671 19.14 -19.68 9.65
CA SER A 671 19.72 -19.08 10.84
C SER A 671 18.79 -18.03 11.46
N ASP A 672 19.18 -17.51 12.62
CA ASP A 672 18.55 -16.38 13.28
C ASP A 672 19.64 -15.46 13.84
N VAL A 673 19.27 -14.39 14.55
CA VAL A 673 20.22 -13.40 15.07
C VAL A 673 21.27 -14.04 15.98
N ASP A 674 20.85 -14.90 16.91
CA ASP A 674 21.75 -15.54 17.89
C ASP A 674 22.58 -16.66 17.26
N GLY A 675 21.98 -17.43 16.37
CA GLY A 675 22.64 -18.47 15.58
C GLY A 675 23.72 -17.87 14.68
N TRP A 676 23.41 -16.79 13.94
CA TRP A 676 24.40 -16.10 13.11
C TRP A 676 25.51 -15.51 13.97
N ARG A 677 25.16 -14.85 15.09
CA ARG A 677 26.12 -14.26 16.02
C ARG A 677 27.11 -15.30 16.53
N ASN A 678 26.63 -16.49 16.91
CA ASN A 678 27.47 -17.50 17.50
C ASN A 678 28.11 -18.45 16.47
N SER A 679 27.77 -18.30 15.17
CA SER A 679 28.17 -19.25 14.14
C SER A 679 29.69 -19.32 13.91
N PRO A 680 30.27 -20.53 13.79
CA PRO A 680 31.65 -20.70 13.36
C PRO A 680 31.91 -20.11 11.97
N ALA A 681 30.93 -20.19 11.06
CA ALA A 681 31.04 -19.67 9.71
C ALA A 681 31.28 -18.15 9.70
N ARG A 682 30.47 -17.37 10.43
CA ARG A 682 30.67 -15.92 10.54
C ARG A 682 32.01 -15.58 11.19
N LYS A 683 32.41 -16.29 12.25
CA LYS A 683 33.70 -16.07 12.91
C LYS A 683 34.88 -16.32 11.96
N ALA A 684 34.80 -17.35 11.13
CA ALA A 684 35.80 -17.63 10.10
C ALA A 684 35.86 -16.53 9.03
N LEU A 685 34.70 -16.05 8.56
CA LEU A 685 34.63 -14.91 7.63
C LEU A 685 35.25 -13.65 8.23
N LEU A 686 34.90 -13.33 9.48
CA LEU A 686 35.42 -12.15 10.15
C LEU A 686 36.94 -12.22 10.35
N ALA A 687 37.46 -13.39 10.74
CA ALA A 687 38.90 -13.64 10.87
C ALA A 687 39.62 -13.49 9.52
N GLN A 688 39.09 -14.11 8.46
CA GLN A 688 39.67 -14.03 7.12
C GLN A 688 39.76 -12.58 6.62
N VAL A 689 38.70 -11.78 6.79
CA VAL A 689 38.70 -10.38 6.39
C VAL A 689 39.64 -9.55 7.29
N GLY A 690 39.69 -9.87 8.59
CA GLY A 690 40.59 -9.22 9.53
C GLY A 690 42.07 -9.44 9.18
N ASP A 691 42.43 -10.65 8.79
CA ASP A 691 43.79 -10.99 8.36
C ASP A 691 44.21 -10.24 7.08
N TRP A 692 43.27 -10.03 6.14
CA TRP A 692 43.53 -9.18 4.98
C TRP A 692 43.82 -7.73 5.37
N LEU A 693 43.06 -7.17 6.31
CA LEU A 693 43.29 -5.80 6.79
C LEU A 693 44.62 -5.68 7.55
N ARG A 694 44.94 -6.66 8.39
CA ARG A 694 46.22 -6.72 9.11
C ARG A 694 47.40 -6.81 8.16
N ALA A 695 47.27 -7.56 7.06
CA ALA A 695 48.30 -7.65 6.03
C ALA A 695 48.53 -6.31 5.30
N GLU A 696 47.54 -5.41 5.24
CA GLU A 696 47.67 -4.10 4.59
C GLU A 696 48.43 -3.08 5.47
N ASN A 697 48.26 -3.09 6.80
CA ASN A 697 48.72 -2.02 7.69
C ASN A 697 49.47 -2.47 8.96
N GLY A 698 49.63 -3.78 9.16
CA GLY A 698 50.29 -4.38 10.32
C GLY A 698 49.51 -4.30 11.63
N GLN A 699 48.26 -3.82 11.63
CA GLN A 699 47.44 -3.63 12.82
C GLN A 699 46.14 -4.43 12.79
N GLU A 700 45.66 -4.83 13.96
CA GLU A 700 44.32 -5.40 14.10
C GLU A 700 43.25 -4.36 13.72
N PRO A 701 42.26 -4.73 12.88
CA PRO A 701 41.16 -3.83 12.56
C PRO A 701 40.33 -3.51 13.81
N ARG A 702 40.05 -2.22 14.02
CA ARG A 702 39.21 -1.72 15.11
C ARG A 702 38.02 -0.97 14.54
N LEU A 703 36.82 -1.30 15.02
CA LEU A 703 35.57 -0.71 14.52
C LEU A 703 35.56 0.81 14.68
N GLU A 704 36.04 1.33 15.79
CA GLU A 704 36.07 2.76 16.10
C GLU A 704 36.94 3.53 15.09
N VAL A 705 38.06 2.93 14.69
CA VAL A 705 38.99 3.52 13.72
C VAL A 705 38.41 3.49 12.31
N LEU A 706 37.85 2.34 11.90
CA LEU A 706 37.24 2.17 10.59
C LEU A 706 36.03 3.10 10.40
N LEU A 707 35.25 3.32 11.46
CA LEU A 707 34.02 4.12 11.41
C LEU A 707 34.20 5.60 11.76
N ALA A 708 35.41 6.06 12.05
CA ALA A 708 35.67 7.45 12.45
C ALA A 708 35.15 8.49 11.43
N GLY A 709 35.13 8.15 10.13
CA GLY A 709 34.59 8.99 9.05
C GLY A 709 33.19 8.58 8.56
N GLY A 710 32.55 7.60 9.20
CA GLY A 710 31.34 6.94 8.73
C GLY A 710 31.60 5.81 7.72
N TYR A 711 30.66 4.87 7.63
CA TYR A 711 30.82 3.66 6.80
C TYR A 711 31.02 3.97 5.31
N GLU A 712 30.34 4.98 4.78
CA GLU A 712 30.41 5.36 3.37
C GLU A 712 31.73 6.06 3.00
N ALA A 713 32.51 6.53 3.98
CA ALA A 713 33.87 7.04 3.77
C ALA A 713 34.92 5.92 3.63
N LEU A 714 34.58 4.67 3.98
CA LEU A 714 35.44 3.52 3.74
C LEU A 714 35.68 3.33 2.24
N ARG A 715 36.89 2.83 1.91
CA ARG A 715 37.29 2.41 0.56
C ARG A 715 36.13 1.69 -0.14
N PRO A 716 35.63 2.19 -1.28
CA PRO A 716 34.54 1.54 -2.00
C PRO A 716 35.00 0.17 -2.50
N CYS A 717 34.07 -0.76 -2.68
CA CYS A 717 34.40 -2.04 -3.29
C CYS A 717 34.60 -1.85 -4.80
N LEU A 718 35.44 -2.67 -5.43
CA LEU A 718 35.66 -2.61 -6.87
C LEU A 718 34.34 -2.90 -7.63
N PRO A 719 34.06 -2.20 -8.73
CA PRO A 719 32.87 -2.46 -9.53
C PRO A 719 32.92 -3.86 -10.18
N ALA A 720 31.74 -4.39 -10.49
CA ALA A 720 31.59 -5.51 -11.42
C ALA A 720 32.11 -5.11 -12.83
N PRO A 721 32.57 -6.06 -13.66
CA PRO A 721 33.12 -5.77 -14.98
C PRO A 721 32.04 -5.28 -15.95
#